data_AF-A0A242LDL3-F1
#
_entry.id   AF-A0A242LDL3-F1
#
_cell.length_a   1.000
_cell.length_b   1.000
_cell.length_c   1.000
_cell.angle_alpha   90.00
_cell.angle_beta   90.00
_cell.angle_gamma   90.00
#
_symmetry.space_group_name_H-M   'P 1'
#
loop_
_entity.id
_entity.type
_entity.pdbx_description
1 polymer ?
#
loop_
_entity_poly.entity_id
_entity_poly.type
_entity_poly.pdbx_seq_one_letter_code
_entity_poly.pdbx_strand_id
1 'polypeptide(L)'
;MTPVIYEPRETDFTHNGLGRLSEAIRCDVTEEANGKYELELEYPAISRFSEYFENGYQIKAKPNDLEEYHVFEIKQTYKDTFSNTVVVYAQSRTYKLGNRQVQYVEIKSANGREAMKAIEDGMDAPCDVKLYSDIPTISSTIFEVRNALNCIAGEQGSLLQYWGGEMKREPFKFSLLQRRGRDNVGTVRYGKDVNGLKIKFDWTAIVTKVLPYADLQDGNDGKTKRIYGNPVISEYMNNYPDIYARYIQFTEEQGVTDVASLNKVAKNYFSTLNPGSDKPKVNIELEIEKLSDSEEAKEFAKIRNYGLFDTFKLYHKLYDIDIDTKVNGIVYDSLLEKNKGVIAGDIAVAFYKQQNYDFQETIKTLTKKGYMSEFVDYITDLINGVKGGSILQYPKNKPNSIYFMDTDSTDTAKDVIVINNQGIGFSRTGWKGPFKNAWTIDGILNADFIRTGKIISDVFESSFNAYGDQLRLEGGALQAINNKRKIMELAKQGLEFWNGNSHVGTMGTKGNPFPNLTGIDGPVITDGNSLLLVGDDAKKIVGLSNQTNKGIVINGGQLMFLGDSLSFSSGEVGKKSKAIFQDVEIVGKLLVNGKEVVPGQQGGGDGGGTGTGGYPPEVTSKADKFAWDLWAYLLANGYSKAAAAGILGNVQQETGHTMDPDTLQGGVGPGYGLVQWDGSAYPLVGSPTFDGIQYVKNLMKAANINDGHSSILGQSKLIDWCMYNGQWLGIVAPTNVDGFKQMSDPKAAANTFERNFERPAAAHPERQGYAQEWYNKFKDLKPSTETGKEGLRHLDSLVGKWLGNGQCYAVPAEYSGVLGGCGLGAGTKYALSHVIGDTSGAADIGSSYDWSAVGWKVIYQPSYKQLVSGSIINWKRGGNIGGFTVDGTYGHTGVIRGLKDGGFLTYEQNIGKGQIVEKYERPWVGSSEISSIVIPPK
;
A
#
# COMPACT_ATOMS: atom_id res chain seq x y z
N MET A 1 20.60 33.08 6.82
CA MET A 1 20.65 34.26 5.92
C MET A 1 19.24 34.40 5.35
N THR A 2 18.65 35.60 5.31
CA THR A 2 17.35 35.76 4.62
C THR A 2 17.54 35.61 3.11
N PRO A 3 16.84 34.68 2.43
CA PRO A 3 16.96 34.52 0.99
C PRO A 3 16.53 35.78 0.24
N VAL A 4 17.11 36.02 -0.94
CA VAL A 4 16.86 37.23 -1.75
C VAL A 4 16.54 36.82 -3.18
N ILE A 5 15.48 37.39 -3.75
CA ILE A 5 15.02 37.08 -5.10
C ILE A 5 15.51 38.13 -6.11
N TYR A 6 15.90 37.67 -7.30
CA TYR A 6 16.48 38.47 -8.39
C TYR A 6 15.86 38.10 -9.74
N GLU A 7 16.00 39.00 -10.70
CA GLU A 7 15.54 38.78 -12.07
C GLU A 7 16.33 37.66 -12.80
N PRO A 8 15.74 37.04 -13.85
CA PRO A 8 16.38 35.92 -14.54
C PRO A 8 17.76 36.19 -15.16
N ARG A 9 18.02 37.44 -15.54
CA ARG A 9 19.28 37.85 -16.19
C ARG A 9 20.28 38.51 -15.24
N GLU A 10 19.97 38.56 -13.95
CA GLU A 10 20.88 39.16 -12.97
C GLU A 10 22.23 38.41 -12.93
N THR A 11 23.29 39.21 -12.82
CA THR A 11 24.70 38.79 -12.69
C THR A 11 25.42 39.48 -11.53
N ASP A 12 24.87 40.56 -10.97
CA ASP A 12 25.35 41.20 -9.75
C ASP A 12 24.46 40.81 -8.56
N PHE A 13 25.04 40.13 -7.58
CA PHE A 13 24.32 39.69 -6.37
C PHE A 13 24.76 40.47 -5.12
N THR A 14 25.39 41.63 -5.29
CA THR A 14 25.84 42.50 -4.19
C THR A 14 24.71 43.40 -3.64
N HIS A 15 23.67 43.66 -4.44
CA HIS A 15 22.47 44.42 -4.02
C HIS A 15 21.32 43.51 -3.53
N ASN A 16 20.20 44.09 -3.08
CA ASN A 16 19.06 43.36 -2.51
C ASN A 16 18.06 42.80 -3.54
N GLY A 17 18.42 42.75 -4.83
CA GLY A 17 17.55 42.24 -5.90
C GLY A 17 16.16 42.89 -5.93
N LEU A 18 15.15 42.08 -6.23
CA LEU A 18 13.73 42.43 -6.18
C LEU A 18 13.20 42.45 -4.73
N GLY A 19 13.91 41.80 -3.80
CA GLY A 19 13.70 41.96 -2.37
C GLY A 19 14.08 40.74 -1.54
N ARG A 20 14.07 40.94 -0.21
CA ARG A 20 14.34 39.89 0.78
C ARG A 20 13.07 39.10 1.09
N LEU A 21 13.18 37.78 1.03
CA LEU A 21 12.12 36.83 1.32
C LEU A 21 12.01 36.59 2.83
N SER A 22 11.68 37.63 3.59
CA SER A 22 11.64 37.59 5.07
C SER A 22 10.53 36.71 5.66
N GLU A 23 9.47 36.45 4.89
CA GLU A 23 8.35 35.60 5.29
C GLU A 23 8.55 34.13 4.87
N ALA A 24 9.77 33.74 4.51
CA ALA A 24 10.07 32.35 4.16
C ALA A 24 9.80 31.43 5.35
N ILE A 25 8.98 30.40 5.11
CA ILE A 25 8.60 29.41 6.11
C ILE A 25 9.70 28.37 6.24
N ARG A 26 10.30 27.97 5.11
CA ARG A 26 11.38 26.98 5.01
C ARG A 26 12.26 27.29 3.82
N CYS A 27 13.58 27.10 3.95
CA CYS A 27 14.51 27.22 2.83
C CYS A 27 15.62 26.18 3.01
N ASP A 28 15.42 25.01 2.41
CA ASP A 28 16.32 23.87 2.51
C ASP A 28 17.18 23.79 1.25
N VAL A 29 18.51 23.73 1.40
CA VAL A 29 19.46 23.50 0.30
C VAL A 29 19.99 22.07 0.40
N THR A 30 19.82 21.29 -0.66
CA THR A 30 20.33 19.92 -0.75
C THR A 30 21.50 19.85 -1.71
N GLU A 31 22.65 19.35 -1.23
CA GLU A 31 23.84 19.11 -2.05
C GLU A 31 24.27 17.64 -1.93
N GLU A 32 24.46 16.98 -3.08
CA GLU A 32 24.94 15.60 -3.16
C GLU A 32 26.33 15.52 -3.80
N ALA A 33 27.16 14.60 -3.30
CA ALA A 33 28.50 14.35 -3.78
C ALA A 33 28.46 13.96 -5.25
N ASN A 34 29.06 14.80 -6.08
CA ASN A 34 29.06 14.66 -7.53
C ASN A 34 27.65 14.54 -8.14
N GLY A 35 26.62 15.04 -7.45
CA GLY A 35 25.21 14.85 -7.79
C GLY A 35 24.44 16.16 -7.93
N LYS A 36 23.23 16.21 -7.36
CA LYS A 36 22.36 17.38 -7.41
C LYS A 36 22.81 18.51 -6.48
N TYR A 37 22.40 19.74 -6.79
CA TYR A 37 22.59 20.90 -5.91
C TYR A 37 21.43 21.87 -6.10
N GLU A 38 20.47 21.79 -5.19
CA GLU A 38 19.12 22.30 -5.36
C GLU A 38 18.62 22.98 -4.08
N LEU A 39 17.66 23.88 -4.23
CA LEU A 39 17.02 24.63 -3.17
C LEU A 39 15.51 24.40 -3.23
N GLU A 40 14.93 24.14 -2.06
CA GLU A 40 13.49 24.06 -1.84
C GLU A 40 13.09 25.15 -0.86
N LEU A 41 12.27 26.10 -1.33
CA LEU A 41 11.78 27.23 -0.54
C LEU A 41 10.26 27.12 -0.39
N GLU A 42 9.78 27.23 0.83
CA GLU A 42 8.36 27.36 1.15
C GLU A 42 8.06 28.80 1.59
N TYR A 43 7.08 29.41 0.94
CA TYR A 43 6.73 30.81 1.12
C TYR A 43 5.21 31.01 1.11
N PRO A 44 4.64 32.06 1.73
CA PRO A 44 3.22 32.38 1.58
C PRO A 44 2.78 32.54 0.13
N ALA A 45 1.67 31.89 -0.26
CA ALA A 45 1.18 31.91 -1.64
C ALA A 45 0.74 33.31 -2.10
N ILE A 46 0.25 34.13 -1.17
CA ILE A 46 -0.16 35.52 -1.40
C ILE A 46 0.83 36.44 -0.69
N SER A 47 1.74 37.04 -1.45
CA SER A 47 2.74 37.99 -0.97
C SER A 47 3.09 39.00 -2.07
N ARG A 48 3.85 40.03 -1.73
CA ARG A 48 4.39 40.98 -2.72
C ARG A 48 5.37 40.35 -3.72
N PHE A 49 5.83 39.11 -3.48
CA PHE A 49 6.80 38.40 -4.32
C PHE A 49 6.15 37.29 -5.15
N SER A 50 4.84 37.07 -5.02
CA SER A 50 4.14 35.94 -5.66
C SER A 50 4.27 35.91 -7.18
N GLU A 51 4.46 37.06 -7.82
CA GLU A 51 4.66 37.16 -9.28
C GLU A 51 6.08 36.78 -9.73
N TYR A 52 7.05 36.73 -8.82
CA TYR A 52 8.46 36.40 -9.11
C TYR A 52 8.77 34.92 -8.89
N PHE A 53 7.85 34.14 -8.32
CA PHE A 53 8.00 32.68 -8.18
C PHE A 53 7.65 31.97 -9.49
N GLU A 54 8.45 32.25 -10.52
CA GLU A 54 8.28 31.76 -11.89
C GLU A 54 9.62 31.23 -12.43
N ASN A 55 9.57 30.34 -13.42
CA ASN A 55 10.77 29.75 -14.01
C ASN A 55 11.75 30.83 -14.50
N GLY A 56 13.03 30.65 -14.16
CA GLY A 56 14.13 31.53 -14.55
C GLY A 56 14.48 32.61 -13.52
N TYR A 57 13.58 33.00 -12.62
CA TYR A 57 13.94 33.91 -11.51
C TYR A 57 14.96 33.24 -10.59
N GLN A 58 15.73 34.04 -9.84
CA GLN A 58 16.89 33.54 -9.11
C GLN A 58 16.80 33.84 -7.63
N ILE A 59 17.21 32.88 -6.80
CA ILE A 59 17.23 32.98 -5.35
C ILE A 59 18.67 32.89 -4.87
N LYS A 60 19.13 33.92 -4.17
CA LYS A 60 20.39 33.92 -3.41
C LYS A 60 20.11 33.44 -1.99
N ALA A 61 20.79 32.38 -1.56
CA ALA A 61 20.66 31.83 -0.22
C ALA A 61 22.01 31.32 0.29
N LYS A 62 22.14 31.16 1.61
CA LYS A 62 23.33 30.53 2.22
C LYS A 62 23.21 29.01 2.08
N PRO A 63 24.12 28.34 1.37
CA PRO A 63 23.91 26.95 0.98
C PRO A 63 24.52 25.93 1.95
N ASN A 64 25.51 26.34 2.74
CA ASN A 64 26.25 25.52 3.71
C ASN A 64 27.07 26.45 4.63
N ASP A 65 27.79 25.88 5.59
CA ASP A 65 28.59 26.64 6.56
C ASP A 65 29.92 27.17 6.01
N LEU A 66 30.36 26.73 4.83
CA LEU A 66 31.64 27.10 4.22
C LEU A 66 31.50 28.28 3.24
N GLU A 67 30.32 28.44 2.64
CA GLU A 67 30.06 29.42 1.59
C GLU A 67 29.13 30.52 2.11
N GLU A 68 29.46 31.78 1.80
CA GLU A 68 28.63 32.92 2.21
C GLU A 68 27.27 32.91 1.51
N TYR A 69 27.24 32.54 0.22
CA TYR A 69 26.02 32.40 -0.56
C TYR A 69 26.22 31.53 -1.80
N HIS A 70 25.10 31.00 -2.30
CA HIS A 70 24.97 30.46 -3.65
C HIS A 70 23.73 31.02 -4.35
N VAL A 71 23.64 30.81 -5.67
CA VAL A 71 22.52 31.28 -6.49
C VAL A 71 21.81 30.10 -7.13
N PHE A 72 20.49 30.04 -6.97
CA PHE A 72 19.62 28.99 -7.47
C PHE A 72 18.58 29.59 -8.43
N GLU A 73 18.45 29.02 -9.61
CA GLU A 73 17.44 29.41 -10.61
C GLU A 73 16.17 28.57 -10.43
N ILE A 74 15.03 29.24 -10.27
CA ILE A 74 13.72 28.62 -10.12
C ILE A 74 13.38 27.84 -11.38
N LYS A 75 12.96 26.58 -11.22
CA LYS A 75 12.53 25.71 -12.32
C LYS A 75 11.06 25.35 -12.23
N GLN A 76 10.58 25.11 -11.01
CA GLN A 76 9.22 24.65 -10.77
C GLN A 76 8.68 25.30 -9.52
N THR A 77 7.38 25.57 -9.51
CA THR A 77 6.65 26.05 -8.34
C THR A 77 5.36 25.26 -8.19
N TYR A 78 5.00 24.97 -6.94
CA TYR A 78 3.79 24.27 -6.58
C TYR A 78 3.03 25.10 -5.55
N LYS A 79 1.79 25.49 -5.89
CA LYS A 79 0.92 26.23 -4.97
C LYS A 79 0.04 25.24 -4.23
N ASP A 80 0.18 25.20 -2.92
CA ASP A 80 -0.70 24.45 -2.04
C ASP A 80 -1.82 25.37 -1.54
N THR A 81 -3.02 25.17 -2.08
CA THR A 81 -4.21 25.94 -1.71
C THR A 81 -4.75 25.59 -0.33
N PHE A 82 -4.37 24.45 0.24
CA PHE A 82 -4.81 24.03 1.57
C PHE A 82 -3.98 24.71 2.67
N SER A 83 -2.66 24.73 2.53
CA SER A 83 -1.77 25.43 3.46
C SER A 83 -1.56 26.92 3.12
N ASN A 84 -2.07 27.39 1.98
CA ASN A 84 -1.88 28.75 1.45
C ASN A 84 -0.39 29.11 1.28
N THR A 85 0.42 28.14 0.86
CA THR A 85 1.85 28.30 0.60
C THR A 85 2.18 28.03 -0.87
N VAL A 86 3.36 28.47 -1.29
CA VAL A 86 4.01 28.11 -2.54
C VAL A 86 5.35 27.47 -2.22
N VAL A 87 5.57 26.29 -2.77
CA VAL A 87 6.85 25.58 -2.73
C VAL A 87 7.57 25.85 -4.04
N VAL A 88 8.79 26.35 -3.93
CA VAL A 88 9.66 26.75 -5.04
C VAL A 88 10.83 25.78 -5.10
N TYR A 89 10.99 25.12 -6.24
CA TYR A 89 12.12 24.25 -6.55
C TYR A 89 13.07 24.97 -7.49
N ALA A 90 14.30 25.16 -7.02
CA ALA A 90 15.35 25.87 -7.74
C ALA A 90 16.64 25.03 -7.83
N GLN A 91 17.38 25.18 -8.92
CA GLN A 91 18.63 24.45 -9.15
C GLN A 91 19.80 25.41 -9.19
N SER A 92 20.99 24.95 -8.78
CA SER A 92 22.22 25.76 -8.87
C SER A 92 22.36 26.46 -10.22
N ARG A 93 22.74 27.74 -10.23
CA ARG A 93 22.99 28.50 -11.47
C ARG A 93 23.98 27.79 -12.41
N THR A 94 24.89 26.98 -11.87
CA THR A 94 25.86 26.20 -12.66
C THR A 94 25.21 25.21 -13.65
N TYR A 95 23.94 24.83 -13.47
CA TYR A 95 23.21 24.02 -14.45
C TYR A 95 23.01 24.73 -15.81
N LYS A 96 23.26 26.05 -15.90
CA LYS A 96 23.32 26.77 -17.19
C LYS A 96 24.35 26.18 -18.16
N LEU A 97 25.40 25.52 -17.67
CA LEU A 97 26.36 24.78 -18.50
C LEU A 97 25.70 23.64 -19.29
N GLY A 98 24.62 23.05 -18.78
CA GLY A 98 23.84 22.04 -19.52
C GLY A 98 23.11 22.61 -20.75
N ASN A 99 22.96 23.93 -20.83
CA ASN A 99 22.39 24.63 -21.99
C ASN A 99 23.47 25.08 -23.00
N ARG A 100 24.73 24.69 -22.80
CA ARG A 100 25.83 24.95 -23.75
C ARG A 100 26.19 23.67 -24.46
N GLN A 101 26.24 23.73 -25.79
CA GLN A 101 26.56 22.60 -26.64
C GLN A 101 28.03 22.63 -27.05
N VAL A 102 28.62 21.46 -27.15
CA VAL A 102 29.95 21.21 -27.68
C VAL A 102 29.77 20.32 -28.90
N GLN A 103 30.09 20.85 -30.08
CA GLN A 103 29.98 20.09 -31.31
C GLN A 103 31.07 19.02 -31.42
N TYR A 104 32.32 19.43 -31.21
CA TYR A 104 33.50 18.57 -31.22
C TYR A 104 34.60 19.17 -30.35
N VAL A 105 35.06 18.45 -29.33
CA VAL A 105 36.25 18.77 -28.55
C VAL A 105 37.07 17.51 -28.37
N GLU A 106 38.33 17.57 -28.77
CA GLU A 106 39.30 16.48 -28.62
C GLU A 106 40.36 16.88 -27.59
N ILE A 107 40.45 16.10 -26.52
CA ILE A 107 41.44 16.27 -25.45
C ILE A 107 42.49 15.17 -25.63
N LYS A 108 43.72 15.55 -25.97
CA LYS A 108 44.86 14.62 -26.13
C LYS A 108 45.83 14.80 -24.99
N SER A 109 45.95 13.77 -24.16
CA SER A 109 46.97 13.66 -23.11
C SER A 109 47.09 14.94 -22.29
N ALA A 110 45.97 15.41 -21.75
CA ALA A 110 45.88 16.69 -21.04
C ALA A 110 45.49 16.48 -19.57
N ASN A 111 45.93 17.39 -18.69
CA ASN A 111 45.50 17.41 -17.30
C ASN A 111 44.10 18.00 -17.15
N GLY A 112 43.49 17.91 -15.96
CA GLY A 112 42.12 18.35 -15.75
C GLY A 112 41.90 19.85 -16.03
N ARG A 113 42.93 20.69 -15.79
CA ARG A 113 42.86 22.13 -16.07
C ARG A 113 42.80 22.42 -17.56
N GLU A 114 43.66 21.78 -18.34
CA GLU A 114 43.68 21.88 -19.79
C GLU A 114 42.40 21.33 -20.42
N ALA A 115 41.90 20.20 -19.89
CA ALA A 115 40.65 19.58 -20.32
C ALA A 115 39.42 20.48 -20.08
N MET A 116 39.29 21.04 -18.87
CA MET A 116 38.21 22.00 -18.55
C MET A 116 38.27 23.24 -19.44
N LYS A 117 39.48 23.76 -19.73
CA LYS A 117 39.67 24.89 -20.64
C LYS A 117 39.26 24.55 -22.08
N ALA A 118 39.61 23.37 -22.57
CA ALA A 118 39.23 22.93 -23.91
C ALA A 118 37.70 22.81 -24.07
N ILE A 119 37.00 22.34 -23.02
CA ILE A 119 35.52 22.31 -23.01
C ILE A 119 34.95 23.73 -23.01
N GLU A 120 35.49 24.63 -22.18
CA GLU A 120 35.03 26.03 -22.10
C GLU A 120 35.22 26.76 -23.44
N ASP A 121 36.38 26.59 -24.09
CA ASP A 121 36.69 27.19 -25.39
C ASP A 121 35.86 26.57 -26.53
N GLY A 122 35.35 25.34 -26.36
CA GLY A 122 34.57 24.60 -27.35
C GLY A 122 33.05 24.74 -27.24
N MET A 123 32.55 25.55 -26.29
CA MET A 123 31.12 25.82 -26.16
C MET A 123 30.58 26.63 -27.35
N ASP A 124 29.36 26.34 -27.76
CA ASP A 124 28.63 27.04 -28.83
C ASP A 124 28.36 28.51 -28.53
N ALA A 125 28.27 28.87 -27.24
CA ALA A 125 28.12 30.24 -26.78
C ALA A 125 28.83 30.46 -25.43
N PRO A 126 29.29 31.70 -25.14
CA PRO A 126 29.85 32.01 -23.84
C PRO A 126 28.91 31.68 -22.67
N CYS A 127 29.50 31.20 -21.57
CA CYS A 127 28.85 31.04 -20.28
C CYS A 127 29.52 31.94 -19.25
N ASP A 128 28.72 32.54 -18.38
CA ASP A 128 29.20 33.31 -17.23
C ASP A 128 29.71 32.40 -16.10
N VAL A 129 29.36 31.12 -16.13
CA VAL A 129 29.92 30.10 -15.24
C VAL A 129 31.23 29.57 -15.82
N LYS A 130 32.34 29.79 -15.10
CA LYS A 130 33.69 29.39 -15.51
C LYS A 130 34.04 27.96 -15.11
N LEU A 131 34.80 27.27 -15.94
CA LEU A 131 35.25 25.91 -15.65
C LEU A 131 36.66 25.93 -15.03
N TYR A 132 36.88 25.12 -14.00
CA TYR A 132 38.18 24.99 -13.34
C TYR A 132 38.48 23.55 -12.92
N SER A 133 39.76 23.21 -12.88
CA SER A 133 40.24 21.96 -12.27
C SER A 133 41.67 22.13 -11.77
N ASP A 134 42.01 21.42 -10.70
CA ASP A 134 43.37 21.24 -10.17
C ASP A 134 43.87 19.80 -10.31
N ILE A 135 43.08 18.90 -10.91
CA ILE A 135 43.44 17.48 -11.04
C ILE A 135 44.66 17.28 -11.94
N PRO A 136 45.73 16.63 -11.43
CA PRO A 136 46.97 16.41 -12.17
C PRO A 136 46.90 15.20 -13.12
N THR A 137 45.89 14.33 -13.00
CA THR A 137 45.69 13.16 -13.85
C THR A 137 45.72 13.56 -15.32
N ILE A 138 46.48 12.83 -16.13
CA ILE A 138 46.57 13.04 -17.58
C ILE A 138 45.74 11.97 -18.27
N SER A 139 44.79 12.37 -19.11
CA SER A 139 43.97 11.44 -19.89
C SER A 139 43.58 12.04 -21.24
N SER A 140 42.86 11.26 -22.04
CA SER A 140 42.37 11.66 -23.36
C SER A 140 40.91 11.27 -23.54
N THR A 141 40.14 12.11 -24.23
CA THR A 141 38.75 11.82 -24.58
C THR A 141 38.32 12.68 -25.77
N ILE A 142 37.22 12.27 -26.42
CA ILE A 142 36.59 13.03 -27.50
C ILE A 142 35.13 13.23 -27.12
N PHE A 143 34.66 14.47 -27.22
CA PHE A 143 33.26 14.82 -27.04
C PHE A 143 32.68 15.27 -28.37
N GLU A 144 31.62 14.60 -28.82
CA GLU A 144 30.87 14.95 -30.03
C GLU A 144 29.38 15.12 -29.70
N VAL A 145 28.81 16.26 -30.07
CA VAL A 145 27.37 16.56 -29.88
C VAL A 145 26.92 16.32 -28.43
N ARG A 146 27.56 17.03 -27.50
CA ARG A 146 27.30 16.92 -26.05
C ARG A 146 27.06 18.28 -25.44
N ASN A 147 26.27 18.35 -24.36
CA ASN A 147 26.27 19.55 -23.54
C ASN A 147 27.50 19.59 -22.61
N ALA A 148 27.94 20.78 -22.25
CA ALA A 148 29.17 20.97 -21.49
C ALA A 148 29.15 20.32 -20.11
N LEU A 149 27.98 20.23 -19.46
CA LEU A 149 27.85 19.56 -18.17
C LEU A 149 28.10 18.05 -18.31
N ASN A 150 27.57 17.40 -19.34
CA ASN A 150 27.78 15.96 -19.61
C ASN A 150 29.24 15.64 -19.97
N CYS A 151 29.96 16.58 -20.60
CA CYS A 151 31.41 16.45 -20.80
C CYS A 151 32.19 16.40 -19.48
N ILE A 152 31.70 17.10 -18.45
CA ILE A 152 32.34 17.16 -17.13
C ILE A 152 31.91 15.97 -16.27
N ALA A 153 30.60 15.72 -16.16
CA ALA A 153 30.02 14.63 -15.39
C ALA A 153 28.65 14.23 -15.95
N GLY A 154 28.33 12.94 -15.96
CA GLY A 154 26.99 12.44 -16.27
C GLY A 154 26.91 11.46 -17.45
N GLU A 155 27.96 11.34 -18.26
CA GLU A 155 28.03 10.37 -19.36
C GLU A 155 29.39 9.67 -19.46
N GLN A 156 29.42 8.60 -20.27
CA GLN A 156 30.64 7.86 -20.57
C GLN A 156 31.68 8.76 -21.26
N GLY A 157 32.92 8.68 -20.80
CA GLY A 157 34.04 9.47 -21.32
C GLY A 157 34.19 10.86 -20.72
N SER A 158 33.33 11.21 -19.76
CA SER A 158 33.38 12.49 -19.05
C SER A 158 34.65 12.67 -18.21
N LEU A 159 34.96 13.93 -17.87
CA LEU A 159 36.13 14.26 -17.05
C LEU A 159 36.08 13.57 -15.68
N LEU A 160 34.94 13.58 -15.00
CA LEU A 160 34.78 12.90 -13.73
C LEU A 160 35.09 11.40 -13.81
N GLN A 161 34.81 10.74 -14.94
CA GLN A 161 35.09 9.31 -15.13
C GLN A 161 36.58 9.03 -15.36
N TYR A 162 37.25 9.83 -16.20
CA TYR A 162 38.64 9.53 -16.62
C TYR A 162 39.71 10.27 -15.81
N TRP A 163 39.39 11.45 -15.26
CA TRP A 163 40.28 12.23 -14.40
C TRP A 163 39.98 12.01 -12.90
N GLY A 164 38.73 11.65 -12.56
CA GLY A 164 38.27 11.53 -11.17
C GLY A 164 37.89 12.88 -10.57
N GLY A 165 37.80 12.95 -9.23
CA GLY A 165 37.65 14.19 -8.48
C GLY A 165 36.30 14.45 -7.81
N GLU A 166 36.21 15.62 -7.19
CA GLU A 166 35.11 16.09 -6.36
C GLU A 166 34.59 17.41 -6.92
N MET A 167 33.32 17.42 -7.31
CA MET A 167 32.70 18.60 -7.91
C MET A 167 32.45 19.67 -6.85
N LYS A 168 32.82 20.91 -7.18
CA LYS A 168 32.50 22.11 -6.40
C LYS A 168 31.78 23.11 -7.29
N ARG A 169 30.63 23.59 -6.82
CA ARG A 169 29.81 24.56 -7.54
C ARG A 169 29.75 25.84 -6.72
N GLU A 170 30.30 26.90 -7.29
CA GLU A 170 30.22 28.27 -6.78
C GLU A 170 29.31 29.08 -7.74
N PRO A 171 28.78 30.24 -7.35
CA PRO A 171 27.79 30.98 -8.14
C PRO A 171 28.15 31.18 -9.62
N PHE A 172 29.43 31.42 -9.91
CA PHE A 172 29.96 31.68 -11.25
C PHE A 172 31.11 30.74 -11.65
N LYS A 173 31.29 29.63 -10.94
CA LYS A 173 32.41 28.72 -11.21
C LYS A 173 32.03 27.28 -10.90
N PHE A 174 32.30 26.40 -11.86
CA PHE A 174 32.20 24.95 -11.69
C PHE A 174 33.61 24.39 -11.67
N SER A 175 33.99 23.76 -10.55
CA SER A 175 35.30 23.14 -10.39
C SER A 175 35.20 21.63 -10.28
N LEU A 176 36.16 20.92 -10.87
CA LEU A 176 36.44 19.53 -10.59
C LEU A 176 37.75 19.47 -9.81
N LEU A 177 37.67 19.21 -8.50
CA LEU A 177 38.80 19.31 -7.60
C LEU A 177 39.38 17.93 -7.26
N GLN A 178 40.69 17.84 -7.06
CA GLN A 178 41.33 16.62 -6.56
C GLN A 178 40.81 16.27 -5.16
N ARG A 179 40.66 17.28 -4.30
CA ARG A 179 40.08 17.13 -2.96
C ARG A 179 39.35 18.41 -2.56
N ARG A 180 38.06 18.30 -2.28
CA ARG A 180 37.18 19.35 -1.76
C ARG A 180 36.96 19.20 -0.25
N GLY A 181 36.70 17.99 0.21
CA GLY A 181 36.41 17.70 1.61
C GLY A 181 37.66 17.67 2.50
N ARG A 182 37.46 17.77 3.82
CA ARG A 182 38.51 17.60 4.82
C ARG A 182 38.71 16.12 5.13
N ASP A 183 39.95 15.73 5.40
CA ASP A 183 40.28 14.35 5.73
C ASP A 183 40.24 14.07 7.23
N ASN A 184 39.62 12.94 7.61
CA ASN A 184 39.58 12.42 8.98
C ASN A 184 39.12 13.46 10.02
N VAL A 185 37.98 14.11 9.77
CA VAL A 185 37.44 15.18 10.62
C VAL A 185 36.98 14.70 12.01
N GLY A 186 36.93 13.39 12.24
CA GLY A 186 36.69 12.81 13.55
C GLY A 186 36.43 11.30 13.52
N THR A 187 36.16 10.76 14.71
CA THR A 187 35.69 9.39 14.91
C THR A 187 34.33 9.42 15.61
N VAL A 188 33.36 8.73 15.03
CA VAL A 188 32.01 8.57 15.53
C VAL A 188 31.88 7.15 16.07
N ARG A 189 31.41 7.01 17.31
CA ARG A 189 31.29 5.69 17.96
C ARG A 189 29.84 5.20 17.89
N TYR A 190 29.62 4.08 17.20
CA TYR A 190 28.32 3.42 17.18
C TYR A 190 28.16 2.50 18.39
N GLY A 191 26.99 2.56 19.04
CA GLY A 191 26.72 1.77 20.25
C GLY A 191 25.26 1.42 20.49
N LYS A 192 24.30 2.26 20.08
CA LYS A 192 22.84 2.04 20.21
C LYS A 192 22.08 2.81 19.14
N ASP A 193 20.85 2.37 18.86
CA ASP A 193 19.92 3.10 17.99
C ASP A 193 19.40 4.36 18.70
N VAL A 194 19.40 5.48 17.98
CA VAL A 194 18.97 6.80 18.46
C VAL A 194 17.97 7.38 17.48
N ASN A 195 16.92 8.03 17.97
CA ASN A 195 15.96 8.67 17.09
C ASN A 195 16.65 9.75 16.23
N GLY A 196 16.32 9.81 14.94
CA GLY A 196 16.99 10.71 13.98
C GLY A 196 18.34 10.21 13.44
N LEU A 197 18.85 9.05 13.86
CA LEU A 197 20.03 8.42 13.27
C LEU A 197 19.67 7.03 12.74
N LYS A 198 19.95 6.79 11.45
CA LYS A 198 19.88 5.46 10.85
C LYS A 198 21.25 5.07 10.32
N ILE A 199 21.77 3.95 10.81
CA ILE A 199 23.00 3.34 10.30
C ILE A 199 22.66 1.94 9.80
N LYS A 200 23.00 1.65 8.55
CA LYS A 200 22.83 0.32 7.95
C LYS A 200 24.20 -0.24 7.60
N PHE A 201 24.51 -1.41 8.13
CA PHE A 201 25.70 -2.18 7.78
C PHE A 201 25.34 -3.29 6.80
N ASP A 202 26.11 -3.42 5.74
CA ASP A 202 26.04 -4.53 4.78
C ASP A 202 27.31 -5.38 4.90
N TRP A 203 27.09 -6.62 5.37
CA TRP A 203 28.12 -7.61 5.64
C TRP A 203 28.31 -8.62 4.50
N THR A 204 27.52 -8.53 3.43
CA THR A 204 27.41 -9.59 2.40
C THR A 204 28.67 -9.78 1.56
N ALA A 205 29.44 -8.72 1.37
CA ALA A 205 30.60 -8.68 0.48
C ALA A 205 31.96 -8.75 1.20
N ILE A 206 31.98 -8.94 2.53
CA ILE A 206 33.22 -8.92 3.31
C ILE A 206 34.11 -10.10 2.93
N VAL A 207 35.42 -9.84 2.83
CA VAL A 207 36.46 -10.83 2.63
C VAL A 207 37.53 -10.59 3.70
N THR A 208 37.84 -11.59 4.52
CA THR A 208 38.90 -11.49 5.54
C THR A 208 40.07 -12.43 5.27
N LYS A 209 39.91 -13.33 4.28
CA LYS A 209 40.95 -14.23 3.81
C LYS A 209 40.87 -14.41 2.30
N VAL A 210 41.94 -14.08 1.59
CA VAL A 210 42.05 -14.31 0.14
C VAL A 210 42.86 -15.57 -0.12
N LEU A 211 42.34 -16.42 -1.00
CA LEU A 211 43.01 -17.60 -1.55
C LEU A 211 43.38 -17.28 -3.01
N PRO A 212 44.56 -16.71 -3.27
CA PRO A 212 44.92 -16.22 -4.60
C PRO A 212 45.18 -17.38 -5.56
N TYR A 213 44.71 -17.25 -6.79
CA TYR A 213 45.08 -18.14 -7.89
C TYR A 213 45.29 -17.35 -9.19
N ALA A 214 45.98 -17.92 -10.15
CA ALA A 214 46.13 -17.35 -11.50
C ALA A 214 46.09 -18.47 -12.54
N ASP A 215 45.57 -18.18 -13.72
CA ASP A 215 45.61 -19.07 -14.88
C ASP A 215 46.61 -18.48 -15.87
N LEU A 216 47.80 -19.07 -15.95
CA LEU A 216 48.90 -18.60 -16.79
C LEU A 216 48.91 -19.37 -18.11
N GLN A 217 49.28 -18.71 -19.21
CA GLN A 217 49.45 -19.40 -20.49
C GLN A 217 50.77 -20.18 -20.49
N ASP A 218 50.72 -21.48 -20.75
CA ASP A 218 51.91 -22.28 -20.98
C ASP A 218 52.38 -22.11 -22.44
N GLY A 219 53.69 -22.10 -22.66
CA GLY A 219 54.30 -21.62 -23.89
C GLY A 219 53.82 -22.32 -25.17
N ASN A 220 53.49 -21.53 -26.20
CA ASN A 220 53.21 -21.92 -27.59
C ASN A 220 52.13 -22.99 -27.87
N ASP A 221 51.49 -23.59 -26.87
CA ASP A 221 50.46 -24.63 -27.06
C ASP A 221 49.06 -24.23 -26.53
N GLY A 222 48.92 -23.00 -26.03
CA GLY A 222 47.63 -22.38 -25.71
C GLY A 222 46.90 -23.01 -24.52
N LYS A 223 47.59 -23.82 -23.70
CA LYS A 223 47.02 -24.43 -22.51
C LYS A 223 47.20 -23.51 -21.30
N THR A 224 46.10 -23.23 -20.59
CA THR A 224 46.12 -22.50 -19.32
C THR A 224 46.48 -23.43 -18.16
N LYS A 225 47.49 -23.03 -17.38
CA LYS A 225 47.90 -23.72 -16.15
C LYS A 225 47.52 -22.89 -14.93
N ARG A 226 46.68 -23.46 -14.07
CA ARG A 226 46.29 -22.85 -12.80
C ARG A 226 47.39 -22.98 -11.76
N ILE A 227 47.79 -21.87 -11.16
CA ILE A 227 48.68 -21.80 -10.01
C ILE A 227 47.94 -21.23 -8.80
N TYR A 228 48.35 -21.65 -7.60
CA TYR A 228 47.80 -21.19 -6.33
C TYR A 228 48.88 -20.48 -5.51
N GLY A 229 48.53 -19.36 -4.90
CA GLY A 229 49.41 -18.62 -4.01
C GLY A 229 49.12 -18.88 -2.52
N ASN A 230 49.92 -18.25 -1.68
CA ASN A 230 49.76 -18.26 -0.24
C ASN A 230 48.51 -17.46 0.17
N PRO A 231 47.72 -17.94 1.15
CA PRO A 231 46.61 -17.17 1.68
C PRO A 231 47.05 -15.79 2.20
N VAL A 232 46.27 -14.77 1.89
CA VAL A 232 46.45 -13.41 2.41
C VAL A 232 45.37 -13.16 3.45
N ILE A 233 45.79 -12.80 4.66
CA ILE A 233 44.92 -12.68 5.83
C ILE A 233 44.81 -11.21 6.21
N SER A 234 43.57 -10.73 6.39
CA SER A 234 43.31 -9.39 6.93
C SER A 234 43.64 -9.33 8.42
N GLU A 235 44.10 -8.17 8.89
CA GLU A 235 44.32 -7.92 10.32
C GLU A 235 43.02 -8.04 11.15
N TYR A 236 41.85 -7.81 10.53
CA TYR A 236 40.53 -7.91 11.18
C TYR A 236 39.93 -9.31 11.12
N MET A 237 40.64 -10.33 10.60
CA MET A 237 40.07 -11.68 10.48
C MET A 237 39.54 -12.23 11.82
N ASN A 238 40.25 -11.96 12.92
CA ASN A 238 39.88 -12.45 14.25
C ASN A 238 38.84 -11.56 14.97
N ASN A 239 38.48 -10.42 14.38
CA ASN A 239 37.50 -9.51 14.93
C ASN A 239 36.06 -9.92 14.62
N TYR A 240 35.88 -10.89 13.71
CA TYR A 240 34.59 -11.41 13.26
C TYR A 240 34.29 -12.80 13.83
N PRO A 241 33.02 -13.22 13.90
CA PRO A 241 32.66 -14.54 14.41
C PRO A 241 33.03 -15.69 13.47
N ASP A 242 33.33 -15.40 12.20
CA ASP A 242 33.69 -16.40 11.18
C ASP A 242 34.74 -15.86 10.19
N ILE A 243 35.37 -16.75 9.43
CA ILE A 243 36.39 -16.45 8.43
C ILE A 243 35.73 -16.35 7.05
N TYR A 244 35.71 -15.16 6.47
CA TYR A 244 35.18 -14.90 5.14
C TYR A 244 36.24 -15.11 4.07
N ALA A 245 36.43 -16.39 3.68
CA ALA A 245 37.42 -16.78 2.67
C ALA A 245 36.88 -16.73 1.24
N ARG A 246 37.64 -16.14 0.29
CA ARG A 246 37.32 -16.18 -1.15
C ARG A 246 38.52 -16.52 -2.02
N TYR A 247 38.29 -17.31 -3.07
CA TYR A 247 39.26 -17.48 -4.15
C TYR A 247 39.23 -16.26 -5.07
N ILE A 248 40.39 -15.63 -5.26
CA ILE A 248 40.54 -14.44 -6.10
C ILE A 248 41.52 -14.74 -7.21
N GLN A 249 41.09 -14.50 -8.45
CA GLN A 249 41.95 -14.65 -9.61
C GLN A 249 42.81 -13.40 -9.81
N PHE A 250 44.09 -13.61 -10.04
CA PHE A 250 45.02 -12.59 -10.51
C PHE A 250 45.46 -12.92 -11.93
N THR A 251 45.86 -11.89 -12.67
CA THR A 251 46.13 -11.97 -14.11
C THR A 251 47.56 -11.59 -14.46
N GLU A 252 48.00 -11.99 -15.65
CA GLU A 252 49.31 -11.62 -16.21
C GLU A 252 49.45 -10.09 -16.37
N GLU A 253 48.35 -9.38 -16.67
CA GLU A 253 48.32 -7.90 -16.73
C GLU A 253 48.67 -7.24 -15.39
N GLN A 254 48.41 -7.92 -14.26
CA GLN A 254 48.79 -7.46 -12.93
C GLN A 254 50.26 -7.80 -12.58
N GLY A 255 51.02 -8.32 -13.54
CA GLY A 255 52.43 -8.71 -13.37
C GLY A 255 52.63 -10.11 -12.80
N VAL A 256 51.58 -10.97 -12.80
CA VAL A 256 51.67 -12.35 -12.32
C VAL A 256 52.17 -13.26 -13.44
N THR A 257 53.35 -13.83 -13.26
CA THR A 257 53.99 -14.74 -14.22
C THR A 257 54.39 -16.08 -13.59
N ASP A 258 54.32 -16.17 -12.27
CA ASP A 258 54.65 -17.35 -11.47
C ASP A 258 54.02 -17.23 -10.05
N VAL A 259 54.23 -18.25 -9.21
CA VAL A 259 53.73 -18.25 -7.82
C VAL A 259 54.36 -17.11 -6.98
N ALA A 260 55.60 -16.71 -7.26
CA ALA A 260 56.29 -15.68 -6.48
C ALA A 260 55.71 -14.28 -6.74
N SER A 261 55.49 -13.95 -8.02
CA SER A 261 54.81 -12.74 -8.46
C SER A 261 53.33 -12.73 -8.06
N LEU A 262 52.62 -13.87 -8.11
CA LEU A 262 51.27 -14.01 -7.56
C LEU A 262 51.23 -13.62 -6.08
N ASN A 263 52.11 -14.18 -5.26
CA ASN A 263 52.17 -13.89 -3.83
C ASN A 263 52.53 -12.42 -3.55
N LYS A 264 53.43 -11.84 -4.35
CA LYS A 264 53.85 -10.44 -4.23
C LYS A 264 52.68 -9.48 -4.50
N VAL A 265 51.92 -9.72 -5.56
CA VAL A 265 50.76 -8.90 -5.93
C VAL A 265 49.62 -9.12 -4.94
N ALA A 266 49.31 -10.38 -4.61
CA ALA A 266 48.23 -10.73 -3.70
C ALA A 266 48.41 -10.17 -2.29
N LYS A 267 49.66 -10.04 -1.79
CA LYS A 267 49.94 -9.44 -0.46
C LYS A 267 49.34 -8.04 -0.28
N ASN A 268 49.15 -7.31 -1.38
CA ASN A 268 48.58 -5.96 -1.36
C ASN A 268 47.05 -5.93 -1.51
N TYR A 269 46.38 -7.08 -1.43
CA TYR A 269 44.94 -7.17 -1.67
C TYR A 269 44.12 -6.25 -0.76
N PHE A 270 44.29 -6.35 0.56
CA PHE A 270 43.52 -5.53 1.52
C PHE A 270 44.03 -4.10 1.65
N SER A 271 45.27 -3.81 1.23
CA SER A 271 45.90 -2.50 1.44
C SER A 271 45.73 -1.56 0.25
N THR A 272 45.98 -2.01 -0.97
CA THR A 272 45.98 -1.13 -2.16
C THR A 272 45.06 -1.59 -3.28
N LEU A 273 44.84 -2.90 -3.44
CA LEU A 273 44.00 -3.40 -4.54
C LEU A 273 42.50 -3.29 -4.23
N ASN A 274 42.10 -3.65 -3.01
CA ASN A 274 40.71 -3.63 -2.55
C ASN A 274 40.64 -3.11 -1.10
N PRO A 275 41.04 -1.84 -0.85
CA PRO A 275 41.01 -1.27 0.50
C PRO A 275 39.59 -1.29 1.08
N GLY A 276 39.47 -1.71 2.34
CA GLY A 276 38.19 -1.80 3.05
C GLY A 276 37.32 -3.01 2.71
N SER A 277 37.76 -3.91 1.81
CA SER A 277 37.03 -5.16 1.50
C SER A 277 36.91 -6.14 2.69
N ASP A 278 37.68 -5.91 3.74
CA ASP A 278 37.66 -6.61 5.03
C ASP A 278 36.79 -5.92 6.09
N LYS A 279 36.00 -4.92 5.71
CA LYS A 279 35.06 -4.16 6.55
C LYS A 279 33.67 -4.12 5.91
N PRO A 280 32.59 -4.02 6.70
CA PRO A 280 31.24 -3.88 6.15
C PRO A 280 31.09 -2.56 5.39
N LYS A 281 30.24 -2.56 4.38
CA LYS A 281 29.74 -1.32 3.81
C LYS A 281 28.77 -0.66 4.79
N VAL A 282 28.74 0.66 4.85
CA VAL A 282 27.90 1.40 5.79
C VAL A 282 27.13 2.52 5.10
N ASN A 283 25.84 2.65 5.41
CA ASN A 283 25.03 3.80 5.00
C ASN A 283 24.53 4.51 6.24
N ILE A 284 24.81 5.81 6.36
CA ILE A 284 24.45 6.66 7.48
C ILE A 284 23.49 7.73 6.97
N GLU A 285 22.32 7.84 7.58
CA GLU A 285 21.36 8.93 7.41
C GLU A 285 21.12 9.57 8.77
N LEU A 286 21.48 10.84 8.89
CA LEU A 286 21.34 11.64 10.12
C LEU A 286 20.36 12.78 9.87
N GLU A 287 19.28 12.82 10.63
CA GLU A 287 18.30 13.91 10.70
C GLU A 287 18.52 14.69 12.00
N ILE A 288 19.16 15.85 11.89
CA ILE A 288 19.72 16.57 13.04
C ILE A 288 18.62 17.06 13.99
N GLU A 289 17.46 17.42 13.47
CA GLU A 289 16.32 17.94 14.24
C GLU A 289 15.59 16.87 15.04
N LYS A 290 15.73 15.59 14.66
CA LYS A 290 15.08 14.46 15.34
C LYS A 290 15.98 13.79 16.37
N LEU A 291 17.24 14.21 16.48
CA LEU A 291 18.17 13.72 17.48
C LEU A 291 17.69 14.08 18.90
N SER A 292 17.55 13.06 19.75
CA SER A 292 17.27 13.23 21.18
C SER A 292 18.43 13.87 21.95
N ASP A 293 18.20 14.35 23.17
CA ASP A 293 19.26 14.91 24.05
C ASP A 293 20.13 13.86 24.78
N SER A 294 20.17 12.62 24.29
CA SER A 294 20.97 11.55 24.91
C SER A 294 22.49 11.79 24.75
N GLU A 295 23.30 11.25 25.66
CA GLU A 295 24.77 11.33 25.56
C GLU A 295 25.29 10.71 24.24
N GLU A 296 24.64 9.65 23.78
CA GLU A 296 24.93 9.04 22.48
C GLU A 296 24.63 10.02 21.33
N ALA A 297 23.51 10.75 21.37
CA ALA A 297 23.18 11.75 20.36
C ALA A 297 24.12 12.98 20.38
N LYS A 298 24.68 13.33 21.55
CA LYS A 298 25.69 14.38 21.70
C LYS A 298 27.01 14.03 20.99
N GLU A 299 27.37 12.75 20.92
CA GLU A 299 28.53 12.31 20.11
C GLU A 299 28.28 12.49 18.60
N PHE A 300 27.06 12.26 18.12
CA PHE A 300 26.66 12.53 16.73
C PHE A 300 26.45 14.03 16.45
N ALA A 301 26.35 14.88 17.49
CA ALA A 301 26.34 16.33 17.31
C ALA A 301 27.62 16.87 16.67
N LYS A 302 28.75 16.13 16.74
CA LYS A 302 30.00 16.47 16.04
C LYS A 302 29.85 16.41 14.52
N ILE A 303 28.98 15.52 14.01
CA ILE A 303 28.69 15.36 12.57
C ILE A 303 27.85 16.53 12.03
N ARG A 304 27.16 17.29 12.91
CA ARG A 304 26.38 18.46 12.51
C ARG A 304 27.20 19.50 11.75
N ASN A 305 28.52 19.53 11.94
CA ASN A 305 29.43 20.49 11.30
C ASN A 305 30.28 19.86 10.18
N TYR A 306 29.93 18.65 9.73
CA TYR A 306 30.62 18.00 8.62
C TYR A 306 30.07 18.51 7.29
N GLY A 307 30.97 18.81 6.37
CA GLY A 307 30.67 19.26 5.03
C GLY A 307 30.67 18.12 4.02
N LEU A 308 30.18 18.41 2.82
CA LEU A 308 30.23 17.46 1.71
C LEU A 308 31.67 17.01 1.43
N PHE A 309 31.84 15.71 1.15
CA PHE A 309 33.13 15.04 0.95
C PHE A 309 34.05 14.95 2.18
N ASP A 310 33.69 15.48 3.35
CA ASP A 310 34.47 15.22 4.57
C ASP A 310 34.55 13.71 4.84
N THR A 311 35.71 13.22 5.25
CA THR A 311 35.91 11.82 5.65
C THR A 311 36.05 11.69 7.16
N PHE A 312 35.47 10.65 7.74
CA PHE A 312 35.52 10.37 9.17
C PHE A 312 35.46 8.86 9.43
N LYS A 313 35.84 8.44 10.64
CA LYS A 313 35.82 7.02 11.02
C LYS A 313 34.56 6.69 11.81
N LEU A 314 33.89 5.60 11.47
CA LEU A 314 32.82 5.02 12.27
C LEU A 314 33.37 3.79 13.02
N TYR A 315 33.46 3.90 14.34
CA TYR A 315 33.92 2.82 15.20
C TYR A 315 32.77 1.87 15.55
N HIS A 316 32.92 0.59 15.22
CA HIS A 316 31.95 -0.46 15.49
C HIS A 316 32.36 -1.30 16.71
N LYS A 317 31.80 -1.00 17.87
CA LYS A 317 32.22 -1.55 19.17
C LYS A 317 32.23 -3.08 19.27
N LEU A 318 31.25 -3.77 18.69
CA LEU A 318 31.12 -5.24 18.84
C LEU A 318 32.26 -6.01 18.15
N TYR A 319 32.76 -5.49 17.04
CA TYR A 319 33.81 -6.12 16.23
C TYR A 319 35.13 -5.36 16.34
N ASP A 320 35.21 -4.30 17.15
CA ASP A 320 36.42 -3.50 17.34
C ASP A 320 37.10 -3.07 16.03
N ILE A 321 36.32 -2.51 15.11
CA ILE A 321 36.79 -2.05 13.79
C ILE A 321 36.47 -0.57 13.57
N ASP A 322 37.38 0.13 12.88
CA ASP A 322 37.15 1.48 12.35
C ASP A 322 36.82 1.43 10.87
N ILE A 323 35.63 1.89 10.50
CA ILE A 323 35.15 1.93 9.12
C ILE A 323 35.35 3.35 8.58
N ASP A 324 36.07 3.49 7.47
CA ASP A 324 36.28 4.77 6.81
C ASP A 324 35.00 5.18 6.07
N THR A 325 34.51 6.38 6.35
CA THR A 325 33.25 6.89 5.81
C THR A 325 33.44 8.28 5.22
N LYS A 326 32.56 8.65 4.29
CA LYS A 326 32.60 9.93 3.60
C LYS A 326 31.20 10.52 3.51
N VAL A 327 31.09 11.83 3.73
CA VAL A 327 29.83 12.55 3.55
C VAL A 327 29.50 12.66 2.06
N ASN A 328 28.36 12.11 1.67
CA ASN A 328 27.87 12.08 0.29
C ASN A 328 26.65 12.98 0.07
N GLY A 329 26.03 13.51 1.11
CA GLY A 329 24.92 14.43 0.97
C GLY A 329 24.72 15.30 2.21
N ILE A 330 24.29 16.54 1.99
CA ILE A 330 23.94 17.51 3.02
C ILE A 330 22.58 18.12 2.68
N VAL A 331 21.71 18.23 3.68
CA VAL A 331 20.53 19.09 3.66
C VAL A 331 20.77 20.22 4.65
N TYR A 332 20.81 21.46 4.16
CA TYR A 332 21.13 22.65 4.93
C TYR A 332 19.91 23.54 5.08
N ASP A 333 19.62 23.98 6.30
CA ASP A 333 18.60 24.99 6.55
C ASP A 333 19.23 26.38 6.39
N SER A 334 18.91 27.07 5.29
CA SER A 334 19.45 28.41 4.99
C SER A 334 18.91 29.50 5.92
N LEU A 335 17.73 29.29 6.53
CA LEU A 335 17.12 30.26 7.44
C LEU A 335 17.82 30.21 8.79
N LEU A 336 18.01 29.01 9.33
CA LEU A 336 18.67 28.76 10.61
C LEU A 336 20.20 28.66 10.52
N GLU A 337 20.75 28.64 9.32
CA GLU A 337 22.18 28.51 9.04
C GLU A 337 22.83 27.32 9.75
N LYS A 338 22.25 26.14 9.55
CA LYS A 338 22.77 24.89 10.11
C LYS A 338 22.44 23.71 9.22
N ASN A 339 23.26 22.66 9.28
CA ASN A 339 22.89 21.38 8.70
C ASN A 339 21.60 20.86 9.37
N LYS A 340 20.66 20.46 8.53
CA LYS A 340 19.39 19.79 8.89
C LYS A 340 19.50 18.28 8.74
N GLY A 341 20.28 17.81 7.76
CA GLY A 341 20.56 16.39 7.56
C GLY A 341 21.92 16.11 6.93
N VAL A 342 22.48 14.94 7.23
CA VAL A 342 23.77 14.45 6.71
C VAL A 342 23.62 13.01 6.24
N ILE A 343 24.05 12.74 5.01
CA ILE A 343 24.10 11.41 4.41
C ILE A 343 25.56 11.04 4.19
N ALA A 344 26.00 9.90 4.72
CA ALA A 344 27.40 9.48 4.66
C ALA A 344 27.56 7.96 4.51
N GLY A 345 28.76 7.54 4.14
CA GLY A 345 29.16 6.14 3.98
C GLY A 345 29.25 5.71 2.53
N ASP A 346 29.00 4.45 2.26
CA ASP A 346 28.80 3.93 0.92
C ASP A 346 27.53 4.52 0.31
N ILE A 347 27.50 4.68 -1.00
CA ILE A 347 26.25 5.04 -1.68
C ILE A 347 25.39 3.79 -1.68
N ALA A 348 24.20 3.85 -1.07
CA ALA A 348 23.15 2.86 -1.28
C ALA A 348 22.72 2.94 -2.75
N VAL A 349 23.47 2.26 -3.61
CA VAL A 349 23.11 2.09 -5.01
C VAL A 349 21.83 1.25 -4.99
N ALA A 350 20.68 1.90 -5.19
CA ALA A 350 19.43 1.18 -5.40
C ALA A 350 19.69 0.07 -6.42
N PHE A 351 19.17 -1.13 -6.18
CA PHE A 351 19.42 -2.34 -6.98
C PHE A 351 19.41 -2.10 -8.50
N TYR A 352 18.59 -1.17 -8.99
CA TYR A 352 18.53 -0.71 -10.39
C TYR A 352 19.77 0.05 -10.91
N LYS A 353 20.44 0.87 -10.10
CA LYS A 353 21.70 1.54 -10.48
C LYS A 353 22.87 0.56 -10.49
N GLN A 354 22.87 -0.44 -9.59
CA GLN A 354 23.87 -1.52 -9.58
C GLN A 354 23.67 -2.41 -10.81
N GLN A 355 22.42 -2.74 -11.15
CA GLN A 355 22.11 -3.44 -12.37
C GLN A 355 22.54 -2.63 -13.60
N ASN A 356 22.34 -1.32 -13.67
CA ASN A 356 22.88 -0.50 -14.77
C ASN A 356 24.42 -0.48 -14.81
N TYR A 357 25.10 -0.43 -13.66
CA TYR A 357 26.56 -0.46 -13.61
C TYR A 357 27.13 -1.84 -13.99
N ASP A 358 26.53 -2.91 -13.49
CA ASP A 358 26.87 -4.30 -13.80
C ASP A 358 26.48 -4.65 -15.24
N PHE A 359 25.39 -4.11 -15.78
CA PHE A 359 25.00 -4.25 -17.18
C PHE A 359 25.95 -3.46 -18.08
N GLN A 360 26.43 -2.27 -17.65
CA GLN A 360 27.49 -1.54 -18.36
C GLN A 360 28.85 -2.25 -18.28
N GLU A 361 29.22 -2.87 -17.15
CA GLU A 361 30.43 -3.70 -17.01
C GLU A 361 30.33 -5.02 -17.81
N THR A 362 29.15 -5.64 -17.83
CA THR A 362 28.85 -6.82 -18.65
C THR A 362 28.86 -6.46 -20.15
N ILE A 363 28.38 -5.27 -20.51
CA ILE A 363 28.52 -4.72 -21.87
C ILE A 363 29.99 -4.40 -22.17
N LYS A 364 30.79 -3.84 -21.25
CA LYS A 364 32.25 -3.63 -21.46
C LYS A 364 33.00 -4.93 -21.68
N THR A 365 32.64 -6.01 -20.99
CA THR A 365 33.22 -7.34 -21.20
C THR A 365 32.73 -8.00 -22.50
N LEU A 366 31.48 -7.76 -22.92
CA LEU A 366 30.95 -8.22 -24.23
C LEU A 366 31.41 -7.35 -25.43
N THR A 367 31.79 -6.09 -25.22
CA THR A 367 32.28 -5.16 -26.26
C THR A 367 33.80 -5.09 -26.35
N LYS A 368 34.55 -5.67 -25.40
CA LYS A 368 35.98 -5.92 -25.62
C LYS A 368 36.12 -6.92 -26.77
N LYS A 369 36.99 -6.56 -27.72
CA LYS A 369 37.34 -7.20 -29.00
C LYS A 369 37.63 -8.73 -28.99
N GLY A 370 37.48 -9.45 -27.87
CA GLY A 370 37.94 -10.84 -27.72
C GLY A 370 37.28 -11.84 -28.67
N TYR A 371 35.94 -11.93 -28.69
CA TYR A 371 35.28 -12.99 -29.46
C TYR A 371 35.40 -12.85 -30.98
N MET A 372 35.59 -11.63 -31.50
CA MET A 372 35.71 -11.39 -32.94
C MET A 372 37.17 -11.35 -33.41
N SER A 373 38.11 -10.84 -32.61
CA SER A 373 39.53 -10.88 -33.01
C SER A 373 40.04 -12.32 -32.94
N GLU A 374 39.76 -13.10 -31.89
CA GLU A 374 40.23 -14.49 -31.83
C GLU A 374 39.69 -15.35 -32.98
N PHE A 375 38.44 -15.16 -33.40
CA PHE A 375 37.86 -15.84 -34.56
C PHE A 375 38.47 -15.34 -35.89
N VAL A 376 38.66 -14.03 -36.05
CA VAL A 376 39.29 -13.44 -37.25
C VAL A 376 40.75 -13.86 -37.36
N ASP A 377 41.48 -13.89 -36.25
CA ASP A 377 42.88 -14.32 -36.16
C ASP A 377 42.99 -15.83 -36.45
N TYR A 378 42.10 -16.67 -35.90
CA TYR A 378 42.00 -18.09 -36.23
C TYR A 378 41.74 -18.35 -37.73
N ILE A 379 40.79 -17.64 -38.34
CA ILE A 379 40.50 -17.76 -39.78
C ILE A 379 41.67 -17.26 -40.62
N THR A 380 42.31 -16.16 -40.20
CA THR A 380 43.47 -15.57 -40.89
C THR A 380 44.67 -16.52 -40.87
N ASP A 381 44.95 -17.16 -39.73
CA ASP A 381 46.02 -18.16 -39.59
C ASP A 381 45.70 -19.45 -40.34
N LEU A 382 44.44 -19.89 -40.33
CA LEU A 382 44.00 -21.07 -41.10
C LEU A 382 44.19 -20.86 -42.61
N ILE A 383 43.89 -19.67 -43.13
CA ILE A 383 44.04 -19.33 -44.55
C ILE A 383 45.52 -19.13 -44.93
N ASN A 384 46.29 -18.43 -44.09
CA ASN A 384 47.69 -18.10 -44.38
C ASN A 384 48.69 -19.23 -44.06
N GLY A 385 48.29 -20.22 -43.24
CA GLY A 385 49.12 -21.33 -42.78
C GLY A 385 49.23 -22.54 -43.72
N VAL A 386 48.61 -22.50 -44.91
CA VAL A 386 48.54 -23.65 -45.82
C VAL A 386 49.86 -23.86 -46.59
N LYS A 387 50.45 -25.05 -46.50
CA LYS A 387 51.60 -25.49 -47.33
C LYS A 387 51.17 -26.61 -48.29
N GLY A 388 51.09 -26.29 -49.58
CA GLY A 388 50.70 -27.24 -50.63
C GLY A 388 49.23 -27.13 -51.05
N GLY A 389 48.85 -27.94 -52.05
CA GLY A 389 47.53 -27.98 -52.67
C GLY A 389 47.60 -27.87 -54.20
N SER A 390 46.50 -28.21 -54.89
CA SER A 390 46.43 -28.15 -56.35
C SER A 390 45.10 -27.57 -56.87
N ILE A 391 45.16 -27.04 -58.09
CA ILE A 391 43.99 -26.52 -58.82
C ILE A 391 43.73 -27.44 -60.01
N LEU A 392 42.52 -27.99 -60.09
CA LEU A 392 42.08 -28.84 -61.19
C LEU A 392 40.92 -28.18 -61.95
N GLN A 393 41.12 -27.95 -63.24
CA GLN A 393 40.04 -27.62 -64.16
C GLN A 393 39.47 -28.90 -64.76
N TYR A 394 38.15 -29.12 -64.62
CA TYR A 394 37.52 -30.36 -65.04
C TYR A 394 36.21 -30.10 -65.83
N PRO A 395 35.94 -30.89 -66.87
CA PRO A 395 36.86 -31.82 -67.55
C PRO A 395 37.98 -31.07 -68.30
N LYS A 396 39.12 -31.71 -68.54
CA LYS A 396 40.32 -31.11 -69.18
C LYS A 396 40.02 -30.39 -70.50
N ASN A 397 39.09 -30.92 -71.28
CA ASN A 397 38.61 -30.31 -72.51
C ASN A 397 37.24 -29.67 -72.23
N LYS A 398 37.14 -28.34 -72.34
CA LYS A 398 35.96 -27.54 -71.99
C LYS A 398 35.60 -27.64 -70.49
N PRO A 399 36.46 -27.13 -69.60
CA PRO A 399 36.21 -27.17 -68.17
C PRO A 399 34.95 -26.38 -67.82
N ASN A 400 34.11 -26.96 -66.97
CA ASN A 400 32.93 -26.29 -66.42
C ASN A 400 33.06 -26.07 -64.90
N SER A 401 34.02 -26.72 -64.26
CA SER A 401 34.26 -26.67 -62.82
C SER A 401 35.73 -26.47 -62.53
N ILE A 402 36.03 -25.71 -61.48
CA ILE A 402 37.36 -25.55 -60.90
C ILE A 402 37.33 -26.15 -59.50
N TYR A 403 38.30 -27.02 -59.21
CA TYR A 403 38.48 -27.64 -57.91
C TYR A 403 39.76 -27.14 -57.27
N PHE A 404 39.68 -26.67 -56.02
CA PHE A 404 40.82 -26.41 -55.14
C PHE A 404 40.94 -27.60 -54.19
N MET A 405 42.09 -28.27 -54.19
CA MET A 405 42.31 -29.52 -53.46
C MET A 405 43.48 -29.39 -52.50
N ASP A 406 43.40 -30.05 -51.35
CA ASP A 406 44.45 -30.15 -50.33
C ASP A 406 45.68 -30.97 -50.75
N THR A 407 45.58 -31.78 -51.82
CA THR A 407 46.68 -32.56 -52.39
C THR A 407 46.72 -32.49 -53.93
N ASP A 408 47.81 -32.95 -54.55
CA ASP A 408 47.98 -32.93 -56.02
C ASP A 408 47.16 -34.00 -56.77
N SER A 409 46.70 -35.05 -56.06
CA SER A 409 45.94 -36.15 -56.66
C SER A 409 44.48 -36.13 -56.23
N THR A 410 43.58 -36.33 -57.20
CA THR A 410 42.15 -36.50 -56.94
C THR A 410 41.84 -37.72 -56.08
N ASP A 411 42.73 -38.72 -56.04
CA ASP A 411 42.53 -39.95 -55.26
C ASP A 411 42.84 -39.76 -53.77
N THR A 412 43.71 -38.79 -53.44
CA THR A 412 44.13 -38.50 -52.06
C THR A 412 43.47 -37.26 -51.49
N ALA A 413 42.88 -36.41 -52.32
CA ALA A 413 42.24 -35.18 -51.88
C ALA A 413 41.02 -35.47 -51.00
N LYS A 414 40.93 -34.77 -49.86
CA LYS A 414 39.80 -34.88 -48.92
C LYS A 414 39.09 -33.55 -48.76
N ASP A 415 39.86 -32.49 -48.53
CA ASP A 415 39.36 -31.13 -48.41
C ASP A 415 39.32 -30.48 -49.79
N VAL A 416 38.12 -30.32 -50.35
CA VAL A 416 37.93 -29.83 -51.71
C VAL A 416 36.89 -28.71 -51.77
N ILE A 417 37.25 -27.62 -52.45
CA ILE A 417 36.34 -26.54 -52.83
C ILE A 417 36.08 -26.65 -54.33
N VAL A 418 34.82 -26.81 -54.73
CA VAL A 418 34.42 -26.77 -56.15
C VAL A 418 33.68 -25.48 -56.45
N ILE A 419 33.98 -24.86 -57.59
CA ILE A 419 33.26 -23.70 -58.13
C ILE A 419 32.85 -23.99 -59.57
N ASN A 420 31.57 -23.83 -59.89
CA ASN A 420 31.05 -23.97 -61.25
C ASN A 420 29.83 -23.06 -61.49
N ASN A 421 29.19 -23.19 -62.66
CA ASN A 421 28.02 -22.40 -63.04
C ASN A 421 26.72 -22.72 -62.27
N GLN A 422 26.77 -23.63 -61.28
CA GLN A 422 25.65 -23.96 -60.40
C GLN A 422 25.90 -23.53 -58.94
N GLY A 423 27.12 -23.15 -58.57
CA GLY A 423 27.46 -22.65 -57.24
C GLY A 423 28.87 -22.97 -56.75
N ILE A 424 29.06 -22.87 -55.44
CA ILE A 424 30.26 -23.28 -54.70
C ILE A 424 29.91 -24.39 -53.70
N GLY A 425 30.74 -25.42 -53.62
CA GLY A 425 30.56 -26.56 -52.72
C GLY A 425 31.84 -26.88 -51.95
N PHE A 426 31.69 -27.27 -50.69
CA PHE A 426 32.79 -27.65 -49.81
C PHE A 426 32.65 -29.13 -49.40
N SER A 427 33.69 -29.92 -49.65
CA SER A 427 33.76 -31.34 -49.30
C SER A 427 34.92 -31.60 -48.33
N ARG A 428 34.69 -32.49 -47.36
CA ARG A 428 35.71 -33.06 -46.46
C ARG A 428 35.96 -34.55 -46.74
N THR A 429 35.30 -35.09 -47.77
CA THR A 429 35.30 -36.51 -48.12
C THR A 429 35.87 -36.77 -49.52
N GLY A 430 36.44 -35.74 -50.16
CA GLY A 430 37.08 -35.81 -51.47
C GLY A 430 36.32 -35.12 -52.60
N TRP A 431 36.91 -35.15 -53.80
CA TRP A 431 36.60 -34.22 -54.89
C TRP A 431 35.23 -34.42 -55.57
N LYS A 432 34.57 -35.56 -55.36
CA LYS A 432 33.21 -35.83 -55.85
C LYS A 432 32.11 -35.54 -54.81
N GLY A 433 32.48 -35.03 -53.64
CA GLY A 433 31.54 -34.75 -52.55
C GLY A 433 31.26 -35.97 -51.66
N PRO A 434 30.14 -35.95 -50.89
CA PRO A 434 29.07 -34.95 -50.91
C PRO A 434 29.50 -33.55 -50.44
N PHE A 435 29.02 -32.52 -51.13
CA PHE A 435 29.26 -31.11 -50.79
C PHE A 435 28.21 -30.62 -49.80
N LYS A 436 28.41 -30.90 -48.50
CA LYS A 436 27.41 -30.61 -47.47
C LYS A 436 27.20 -29.11 -47.26
N ASN A 437 28.28 -28.35 -47.09
CA ASN A 437 28.19 -26.89 -47.11
C ASN A 437 28.25 -26.46 -48.57
N ALA A 438 27.24 -25.74 -49.04
CA ALA A 438 27.17 -25.30 -50.43
C ALA A 438 26.34 -24.03 -50.55
N TRP A 439 26.74 -23.18 -51.50
CA TRP A 439 25.96 -22.02 -51.93
C TRP A 439 25.68 -22.16 -53.42
N THR A 440 24.40 -22.34 -53.73
CA THR A 440 23.89 -22.52 -55.09
C THR A 440 23.57 -21.17 -55.75
N ILE A 441 23.58 -21.14 -57.08
CA ILE A 441 23.38 -19.91 -57.86
C ILE A 441 21.97 -19.31 -57.71
N ASP A 442 20.98 -20.11 -57.35
CA ASP A 442 19.60 -19.70 -57.03
C ASP A 442 19.44 -19.20 -55.59
N GLY A 443 20.55 -19.06 -54.84
CA GLY A 443 20.57 -18.42 -53.53
C GLY A 443 20.32 -19.35 -52.35
N ILE A 444 20.23 -20.67 -52.56
CA ILE A 444 20.10 -21.64 -51.47
C ILE A 444 21.49 -21.87 -50.85
N LEU A 445 21.62 -21.51 -49.58
CA LEU A 445 22.80 -21.78 -48.75
C LEU A 445 22.46 -22.93 -47.79
N ASN A 446 23.13 -24.08 -47.91
CA ASN A 446 23.05 -25.10 -46.89
C ASN A 446 23.94 -24.72 -45.69
N ALA A 447 23.29 -24.34 -44.59
CA ALA A 447 23.85 -23.61 -43.47
C ALA A 447 23.95 -24.45 -42.18
N ASP A 448 24.23 -25.76 -42.30
CA ASP A 448 24.33 -26.69 -41.16
C ASP A 448 25.28 -26.21 -40.05
N PHE A 449 26.29 -25.38 -40.39
CA PHE A 449 27.22 -24.77 -39.43
C PHE A 449 27.61 -23.33 -39.83
N ILE A 450 26.82 -22.33 -39.47
CA ILE A 450 27.22 -20.91 -39.54
C ILE A 450 27.74 -20.46 -38.16
N ARG A 451 29.05 -20.19 -38.06
CA ARG A 451 29.64 -19.42 -36.95
C ARG A 451 29.69 -17.95 -37.40
N THR A 452 28.82 -17.13 -36.84
CA THR A 452 28.69 -15.71 -37.20
C THR A 452 28.62 -14.84 -35.96
N GLY A 453 29.17 -13.63 -36.05
CA GLY A 453 29.14 -12.66 -34.97
C GLY A 453 27.79 -11.95 -34.86
N LYS A 454 27.34 -11.31 -35.96
CA LYS A 454 26.05 -10.61 -36.06
C LYS A 454 25.45 -10.89 -37.44
N ILE A 455 24.17 -11.27 -37.49
CA ILE A 455 23.38 -11.33 -38.73
C ILE A 455 22.48 -10.09 -38.75
N ILE A 456 22.54 -9.31 -39.81
CA ILE A 456 21.57 -8.24 -40.09
C ILE A 456 20.66 -8.75 -41.20
N SER A 457 19.37 -8.85 -40.91
CA SER A 457 18.35 -9.36 -41.84
C SER A 457 17.02 -8.67 -41.57
N ASP A 458 16.24 -8.39 -42.61
CA ASP A 458 14.89 -7.85 -42.46
C ASP A 458 13.95 -8.84 -41.77
N VAL A 459 14.15 -10.14 -42.01
CA VAL A 459 13.48 -11.25 -41.33
C VAL A 459 14.52 -12.31 -40.94
N PHE A 460 14.56 -12.69 -39.66
CA PHE A 460 15.28 -13.87 -39.19
C PHE A 460 14.26 -14.86 -38.62
N GLU A 461 14.18 -16.06 -39.21
CA GLU A 461 13.22 -17.10 -38.80
C GLU A 461 13.97 -18.41 -38.54
N SER A 462 13.76 -18.99 -37.37
CA SER A 462 14.35 -20.29 -37.01
C SER A 462 13.35 -21.17 -36.27
N SER A 463 13.36 -22.46 -36.56
CA SER A 463 12.64 -23.45 -35.75
C SER A 463 13.39 -23.65 -34.43
N PHE A 464 12.71 -23.47 -33.30
CA PHE A 464 13.35 -23.62 -31.99
C PHE A 464 13.00 -24.95 -31.31
N ASN A 465 12.15 -25.78 -31.90
CA ASN A 465 11.88 -27.13 -31.43
C ASN A 465 11.60 -28.13 -32.57
N ALA A 466 11.46 -29.41 -32.20
CA ALA A 466 11.19 -30.51 -33.12
C ALA A 466 9.74 -30.55 -33.64
N TYR A 467 8.87 -29.67 -33.14
CA TYR A 467 7.44 -29.64 -33.45
C TYR A 467 7.09 -28.54 -34.48
N GLY A 468 8.09 -27.83 -35.01
CA GLY A 468 7.92 -26.81 -36.04
C GLY A 468 7.51 -25.43 -35.52
N ASP A 469 7.73 -25.15 -34.23
CA ASP A 469 7.51 -23.81 -33.70
C ASP A 469 8.64 -22.87 -34.12
N GLN A 470 8.27 -21.65 -34.50
CA GLN A 470 9.18 -20.69 -35.11
C GLN A 470 9.36 -19.45 -34.23
N LEU A 471 10.60 -19.00 -34.12
CA LEU A 471 10.98 -17.70 -33.57
C LEU A 471 11.30 -16.78 -34.75
N ARG A 472 10.59 -15.65 -34.85
CA ARG A 472 10.73 -14.72 -35.97
C ARG A 472 11.06 -13.32 -35.47
N LEU A 473 12.16 -12.75 -35.96
CA LEU A 473 12.49 -11.33 -35.81
C LEU A 473 12.05 -10.62 -37.09
N GLU A 474 11.03 -9.77 -37.02
CA GLU A 474 10.48 -9.05 -38.17
C GLU A 474 10.08 -7.63 -37.74
N GLY A 475 10.48 -6.61 -38.50
CA GLY A 475 10.04 -5.23 -38.28
C GLY A 475 10.38 -4.64 -36.90
N GLY A 476 11.41 -5.17 -36.23
CA GLY A 476 11.80 -4.77 -34.87
C GLY A 476 11.02 -5.44 -33.74
N ALA A 477 10.20 -6.45 -34.03
CA ALA A 477 9.49 -7.27 -33.06
C ALA A 477 10.02 -8.71 -33.00
N LEU A 478 9.93 -9.33 -31.82
CA LEU A 478 10.20 -10.75 -31.62
C LEU A 478 8.89 -11.52 -31.54
N GLN A 479 8.65 -12.44 -32.46
CA GLN A 479 7.39 -13.20 -32.57
C GLN A 479 7.61 -14.68 -32.27
N ALA A 480 6.66 -15.28 -31.55
CA ALA A 480 6.52 -16.73 -31.44
C ALA A 480 5.33 -17.21 -32.26
N ILE A 481 5.60 -18.19 -33.14
CA ILE A 481 4.62 -18.76 -34.07
C ILE A 481 4.52 -20.26 -33.81
N ASN A 482 3.31 -20.74 -33.54
CA ASN A 482 2.99 -22.17 -33.40
C ASN A 482 2.01 -22.55 -34.51
N ASN A 483 2.31 -23.59 -35.30
CA ASN A 483 1.44 -24.06 -36.39
C ASN A 483 0.97 -22.94 -37.35
N LYS A 484 1.89 -22.05 -37.76
CA LYS A 484 1.61 -20.86 -38.60
C LYS A 484 0.66 -19.84 -37.96
N ARG A 485 0.42 -19.92 -36.65
CA ARG A 485 -0.36 -18.94 -35.88
C ARG A 485 0.56 -18.17 -34.95
N LYS A 486 0.51 -16.84 -35.06
CA LYS A 486 1.17 -15.96 -34.08
C LYS A 486 0.47 -16.12 -32.74
N ILE A 487 1.24 -16.43 -31.71
CA ILE A 487 0.74 -16.61 -30.33
C ILE A 487 1.28 -15.54 -29.37
N MET A 488 2.43 -14.95 -29.71
CA MET A 488 3.08 -13.91 -28.90
C MET A 488 3.91 -12.98 -29.79
N GLU A 489 3.96 -11.70 -29.41
CA GLU A 489 4.84 -10.70 -30.02
C GLU A 489 5.42 -9.78 -28.94
N LEU A 490 6.72 -9.55 -28.94
CA LEU A 490 7.37 -8.52 -28.13
C LEU A 490 7.74 -7.35 -29.04
N ALA A 491 7.04 -6.24 -28.89
CA ALA A 491 7.19 -5.03 -29.69
C ALA A 491 7.52 -3.82 -28.81
N LYS A 492 7.68 -2.63 -29.41
CA LYS A 492 7.92 -1.37 -28.69
C LYS A 492 6.84 -1.06 -27.63
N GLN A 493 5.64 -1.61 -27.77
CA GLN A 493 4.51 -1.40 -26.86
C GLN A 493 4.47 -2.40 -25.69
N GLY A 494 5.39 -3.38 -25.64
CA GLY A 494 5.45 -4.41 -24.61
C GLY A 494 5.20 -5.81 -25.17
N LEU A 495 4.81 -6.73 -24.27
CA LEU A 495 4.48 -8.11 -24.63
C LEU A 495 3.01 -8.22 -25.04
N GLU A 496 2.74 -8.79 -26.20
CA GLU A 496 1.42 -8.97 -26.78
C GLU A 496 1.07 -10.45 -26.90
N PHE A 497 -0.20 -10.77 -26.70
CA PHE A 497 -0.75 -12.12 -26.81
C PHE A 497 -1.71 -12.20 -28.00
N TRP A 498 -1.58 -13.26 -28.80
CA TRP A 498 -2.30 -13.40 -30.05
C TRP A 498 -2.95 -14.78 -30.19
N ASN A 499 -4.00 -14.88 -30.99
CA ASN A 499 -4.57 -16.14 -31.46
C ASN A 499 -4.69 -16.06 -32.99
N GLY A 500 -3.59 -16.38 -33.68
CA GLY A 500 -3.50 -16.17 -35.13
C GLY A 500 -3.49 -14.67 -35.45
N ASN A 501 -4.50 -14.22 -36.20
CA ASN A 501 -4.62 -12.80 -36.60
C ASN A 501 -5.40 -11.96 -35.57
N SER A 502 -5.92 -12.57 -34.50
CA SER A 502 -6.67 -11.87 -33.46
C SER A 502 -5.75 -11.50 -32.30
N HIS A 503 -5.57 -10.20 -32.06
CA HIS A 503 -4.91 -9.70 -30.86
C HIS A 503 -5.82 -9.98 -29.64
N VAL A 504 -5.23 -10.48 -28.56
CA VAL A 504 -5.96 -10.88 -27.33
C VAL A 504 -5.78 -9.84 -26.23
N GLY A 505 -4.57 -9.30 -26.09
CA GLY A 505 -4.25 -8.36 -25.04
C GLY A 505 -2.74 -8.16 -24.88
N THR A 506 -2.35 -7.32 -23.92
CA THR A 506 -0.95 -6.94 -23.66
C THR A 506 -0.57 -7.07 -22.19
N MET A 507 0.72 -7.29 -21.95
CA MET A 507 1.38 -7.15 -20.66
C MET A 507 2.49 -6.09 -20.78
N GLY A 508 2.34 -4.94 -20.13
CA GLY A 508 3.31 -3.83 -20.22
C GLY A 508 2.71 -2.43 -20.29
N THR A 509 3.37 -1.52 -21.01
CA THR A 509 3.14 -0.06 -21.00
C THR A 509 2.10 0.45 -22.02
N LYS A 510 1.31 -0.43 -22.64
CA LYS A 510 0.12 0.00 -23.39
C LYS A 510 -0.73 0.84 -22.44
N GLY A 511 -0.92 2.11 -22.78
CA GLY A 511 -1.31 3.19 -21.86
C GLY A 511 -2.44 2.89 -20.89
N ASN A 512 -2.58 3.70 -19.84
CA ASN A 512 -3.51 3.48 -18.72
C ASN A 512 -4.92 3.08 -19.22
N PRO A 513 -5.36 1.81 -19.06
CA PRO A 513 -6.68 1.34 -19.49
C PRO A 513 -7.81 1.87 -18.58
N PHE A 514 -7.44 2.50 -17.46
CA PHE A 514 -8.33 3.13 -16.50
C PHE A 514 -8.06 4.65 -16.40
N PRO A 515 -8.13 5.42 -17.50
CA PRO A 515 -7.75 6.83 -17.50
C PRO A 515 -8.64 7.69 -16.58
N ASN A 516 -9.83 7.20 -16.26
CA ASN A 516 -10.83 7.89 -15.43
C ASN A 516 -11.00 7.25 -14.03
N LEU A 517 -10.22 6.21 -13.69
CA LEU A 517 -10.30 5.62 -12.35
C LEU A 517 -9.49 6.50 -11.39
N THR A 518 -10.20 7.36 -10.67
CA THR A 518 -9.63 8.27 -9.67
C THR A 518 -9.99 7.81 -8.27
N GLY A 519 -9.00 7.59 -7.43
CA GLY A 519 -9.16 7.49 -5.98
C GLY A 519 -9.37 8.87 -5.35
N ILE A 520 -9.48 8.91 -4.02
CA ILE A 520 -9.63 10.15 -3.24
C ILE A 520 -8.48 11.14 -3.49
N ASP A 521 -7.30 10.63 -3.86
CA ASP A 521 -6.06 11.41 -4.07
C ASP A 521 -5.67 11.55 -5.56
N GLY A 522 -6.58 11.30 -6.51
CA GLY A 522 -6.32 11.43 -7.96
C GLY A 522 -6.33 10.11 -8.73
N PRO A 523 -5.87 10.08 -10.00
CA PRO A 523 -5.90 8.87 -10.83
C PRO A 523 -5.12 7.74 -10.16
N VAL A 524 -5.68 6.52 -10.14
CA VAL A 524 -5.10 5.36 -9.43
C VAL A 524 -3.82 4.85 -10.10
N ILE A 525 -3.65 5.11 -11.40
CA ILE A 525 -2.49 4.70 -12.19
C ILE A 525 -1.93 5.94 -12.90
N THR A 526 -0.81 6.46 -12.42
CA THR A 526 -0.23 7.75 -12.87
C THR A 526 1.22 7.69 -13.31
N ASP A 527 1.94 6.60 -13.03
CA ASP A 527 3.41 6.66 -12.94
C ASP A 527 4.17 5.91 -14.04
N GLY A 528 3.49 5.10 -14.86
CA GLY A 528 4.15 4.27 -15.86
C GLY A 528 5.06 3.18 -15.28
N ASN A 529 5.05 2.93 -13.95
CA ASN A 529 5.85 1.90 -13.28
C ASN A 529 5.02 0.67 -12.87
N SER A 530 3.75 0.62 -13.26
CA SER A 530 2.84 -0.49 -12.94
C SER A 530 2.85 -1.56 -14.04
N LEU A 531 2.91 -2.84 -13.66
CA LEU A 531 2.71 -3.96 -14.58
C LEU A 531 1.22 -4.17 -14.82
N LEU A 532 0.77 -3.92 -16.06
CA LEU A 532 -0.64 -4.04 -16.44
C LEU A 532 -0.88 -5.26 -17.33
N LEU A 533 -1.92 -6.02 -17.01
CA LEU A 533 -2.48 -7.11 -17.84
C LEU A 533 -3.80 -6.62 -18.43
N VAL A 534 -3.83 -6.33 -19.73
CA VAL A 534 -4.96 -5.66 -20.38
C VAL A 534 -5.51 -6.54 -21.51
N GLY A 535 -6.75 -7.01 -21.36
CA GLY A 535 -7.49 -7.66 -22.44
C GLY A 535 -8.19 -6.64 -23.33
N ASP A 536 -8.33 -6.94 -24.62
CA ASP A 536 -8.96 -6.02 -25.58
C ASP A 536 -10.49 -5.98 -25.51
N ASP A 537 -11.13 -7.04 -24.98
CA ASP A 537 -12.58 -7.22 -24.92
C ASP A 537 -12.98 -7.83 -23.57
N ALA A 538 -14.06 -7.31 -22.97
CA ALA A 538 -14.66 -7.81 -21.75
C ALA A 538 -15.02 -9.31 -21.79
N LYS A 539 -15.21 -9.91 -22.97
CA LYS A 539 -15.46 -11.36 -23.12
C LYS A 539 -14.19 -12.22 -23.04
N LYS A 540 -13.00 -11.61 -23.01
CA LYS A 540 -11.73 -12.31 -22.83
C LYS A 540 -11.44 -12.47 -21.34
N ILE A 541 -10.89 -13.62 -21.00
CA ILE A 541 -10.63 -13.99 -19.62
C ILE A 541 -9.17 -13.67 -19.26
N VAL A 542 -8.96 -12.99 -18.14
CA VAL A 542 -7.64 -12.87 -17.50
C VAL A 542 -7.62 -13.78 -16.28
N GLY A 543 -6.78 -14.82 -16.29
CA GLY A 543 -6.73 -15.81 -15.22
C GLY A 543 -5.32 -15.96 -14.64
N LEU A 544 -5.22 -16.04 -13.32
CA LEU A 544 -4.00 -16.35 -12.58
C LEU A 544 -4.24 -17.63 -11.79
N SER A 545 -3.48 -18.69 -12.07
CA SER A 545 -3.68 -20.02 -11.50
C SER A 545 -2.33 -20.67 -11.20
N ASN A 546 -2.12 -21.12 -9.98
CA ASN A 546 -0.95 -21.91 -9.58
C ASN A 546 -1.20 -23.43 -9.58
N GLN A 547 -2.46 -23.86 -9.70
CA GLN A 547 -2.88 -25.25 -9.70
C GLN A 547 -4.12 -25.42 -10.57
N THR A 548 -4.25 -26.55 -11.26
CA THR A 548 -5.46 -26.93 -12.01
C THR A 548 -6.72 -26.68 -11.17
N ASN A 549 -7.71 -26.01 -11.77
CA ASN A 549 -9.01 -25.65 -11.17
C ASN A 549 -8.98 -24.66 -9.99
N LYS A 550 -7.83 -24.04 -9.69
CA LYS A 550 -7.73 -22.99 -8.67
C LYS A 550 -7.19 -21.70 -9.25
N GLY A 551 -7.55 -20.56 -8.69
CA GLY A 551 -6.99 -19.27 -9.11
C GLY A 551 -7.92 -18.09 -8.97
N ILE A 552 -7.55 -17.00 -9.63
CA ILE A 552 -8.31 -15.75 -9.72
C ILE A 552 -8.61 -15.52 -11.20
N VAL A 553 -9.88 -15.29 -11.52
CA VAL A 553 -10.36 -15.14 -12.90
C VAL A 553 -11.14 -13.85 -13.03
N ILE A 554 -10.79 -13.03 -14.02
CA ILE A 554 -11.56 -11.87 -14.45
C ILE A 554 -12.23 -12.23 -15.77
N ASN A 555 -13.56 -12.19 -15.78
CA ASN A 555 -14.37 -12.43 -16.98
C ASN A 555 -15.42 -11.31 -17.08
N GLY A 556 -15.16 -10.34 -17.94
CA GLY A 556 -15.96 -9.11 -18.03
C GLY A 556 -15.95 -8.31 -16.74
N GLY A 557 -17.13 -7.98 -16.23
CA GLY A 557 -17.30 -7.25 -14.96
C GLY A 557 -17.22 -8.11 -13.70
N GLN A 558 -16.91 -9.41 -13.82
CA GLN A 558 -16.88 -10.35 -12.70
C GLN A 558 -15.44 -10.73 -12.35
N LEU A 559 -15.10 -10.61 -11.07
CA LEU A 559 -13.90 -11.17 -10.46
C LEU A 559 -14.29 -12.43 -9.68
N MET A 560 -13.76 -13.58 -10.08
CA MET A 560 -14.06 -14.88 -9.49
C MET A 560 -12.81 -15.43 -8.78
N PHE A 561 -12.97 -15.85 -7.53
CA PHE A 561 -11.95 -16.58 -6.78
C PHE A 561 -12.32 -18.06 -6.76
N LEU A 562 -11.45 -18.89 -7.33
CA LEU A 562 -11.58 -20.34 -7.38
C LEU A 562 -10.61 -20.94 -6.37
N GLY A 563 -10.93 -20.89 -5.08
CA GLY A 563 -10.06 -21.38 -4.01
C GLY A 563 -10.82 -21.67 -2.73
N ASP A 564 -10.18 -22.39 -1.82
CA ASP A 564 -10.80 -22.81 -0.55
C ASP A 564 -10.85 -21.66 0.48
N SER A 565 -9.99 -20.64 0.31
CA SER A 565 -9.92 -19.48 1.20
C SER A 565 -9.41 -18.21 0.49
N LEU A 566 -9.85 -17.05 0.99
CA LEU A 566 -9.35 -15.72 0.63
C LEU A 566 -8.95 -14.99 1.92
N SER A 567 -7.68 -14.61 2.06
CA SER A 567 -7.13 -14.00 3.28
C SER A 567 -6.53 -12.61 3.04
N PHE A 568 -6.68 -11.72 4.03
CA PHE A 568 -6.10 -10.37 4.03
C PHE A 568 -5.17 -10.19 5.24
N SER A 569 -3.87 -10.02 5.01
CA SER A 569 -2.87 -9.83 6.07
C SER A 569 -2.09 -8.53 5.89
N SER A 570 -1.83 -7.82 6.97
CA SER A 570 -1.14 -6.52 6.96
C SER A 570 0.37 -6.64 6.77
N GLY A 571 0.94 -7.86 6.87
CA GLY A 571 2.39 -8.11 6.78
C GLY A 571 3.23 -7.54 7.93
N GLU A 572 2.69 -6.58 8.69
CA GLU A 572 3.34 -5.90 9.80
C GLU A 572 2.73 -6.30 11.15
N VAL A 573 3.59 -6.65 12.10
CA VAL A 573 3.20 -6.98 13.47
C VAL A 573 2.48 -5.78 14.10
N GLY A 574 1.25 -6.01 14.58
CA GLY A 574 0.45 -5.00 15.29
C GLY A 574 -0.47 -4.14 14.43
N LYS A 575 -0.46 -4.27 13.09
CA LYS A 575 -1.40 -3.55 12.22
C LYS A 575 -2.58 -4.42 11.80
N LYS A 576 -3.79 -3.84 11.80
CA LYS A 576 -5.02 -4.50 11.34
C LYS A 576 -5.16 -4.37 9.83
N SER A 577 -5.43 -5.48 9.14
CA SER A 577 -5.89 -5.47 7.75
C SER A 577 -7.34 -4.99 7.70
N LYS A 578 -7.67 -4.05 6.81
CA LYS A 578 -9.05 -3.56 6.62
C LYS A 578 -9.46 -3.79 5.16
N ALA A 579 -10.52 -4.56 4.95
CA ALA A 579 -11.23 -4.64 3.68
C ALA A 579 -12.58 -3.91 3.84
N ILE A 580 -12.91 -3.02 2.90
CA ILE A 580 -14.16 -2.26 2.91
C ILE A 580 -14.98 -2.75 1.72
N PHE A 581 -16.15 -3.30 1.99
CA PHE A 581 -17.15 -3.67 1.01
C PHE A 581 -18.40 -2.83 1.28
N GLN A 582 -19.12 -2.41 0.23
CA GLN A 582 -20.42 -1.75 0.42
C GLN A 582 -21.46 -2.80 0.79
N ASP A 583 -21.88 -3.60 -0.20
CA ASP A 583 -22.79 -4.73 -0.02
C ASP A 583 -22.01 -6.05 -0.18
N VAL A 584 -22.23 -6.98 0.74
CA VAL A 584 -21.66 -8.33 0.69
C VAL A 584 -22.79 -9.34 0.80
N GLU A 585 -23.01 -10.10 -0.27
CA GLU A 585 -23.88 -11.28 -0.24
C GLU A 585 -23.04 -12.52 0.06
N ILE A 586 -23.36 -13.24 1.13
CA ILE A 586 -22.66 -14.46 1.53
C ILE A 586 -23.56 -15.65 1.25
N VAL A 587 -23.20 -16.44 0.24
CA VAL A 587 -23.83 -17.73 -0.05
C VAL A 587 -23.05 -18.82 0.72
N GLY A 588 -23.44 -19.05 1.98
CA GLY A 588 -22.77 -20.01 2.86
C GLY A 588 -22.64 -19.50 4.30
N LYS A 589 -21.63 -20.02 5.03
CA LYS A 589 -21.37 -19.63 6.43
C LYS A 589 -20.35 -18.48 6.48
N LEU A 590 -20.64 -17.46 7.30
CA LEU A 590 -19.64 -16.47 7.72
C LEU A 590 -19.08 -16.91 9.07
N LEU A 591 -17.76 -16.93 9.25
CA LEU A 591 -17.15 -17.14 10.57
C LEU A 591 -16.34 -15.90 10.98
N VAL A 592 -16.51 -15.45 12.23
CA VAL A 592 -15.69 -14.40 12.86
C VAL A 592 -15.00 -15.02 14.07
N ASN A 593 -13.66 -15.02 14.09
CA ASN A 593 -12.85 -15.66 15.13
C ASN A 593 -13.20 -17.15 15.36
N GLY A 594 -13.49 -17.89 14.29
CA GLY A 594 -13.85 -19.30 14.35
C GLY A 594 -15.28 -19.59 14.82
N LYS A 595 -16.10 -18.55 15.07
CA LYS A 595 -17.52 -18.68 15.41
C LYS A 595 -18.38 -18.33 14.21
N GLU A 596 -19.34 -19.19 13.88
CA GLU A 596 -20.32 -18.94 12.82
C GLU A 596 -21.18 -17.72 13.17
N VAL A 597 -21.29 -16.78 12.25
CA VAL A 597 -22.22 -15.66 12.30
C VAL A 597 -23.53 -16.14 11.73
N VAL A 598 -24.48 -16.43 12.61
CA VAL A 598 -25.84 -16.80 12.23
C VAL A 598 -26.60 -15.52 11.92
N PRO A 599 -27.22 -15.38 10.73
CA PRO A 599 -28.05 -14.23 10.42
C PRO A 599 -29.13 -14.04 11.50
N GLY A 600 -29.14 -12.87 12.15
CA GLY A 600 -30.05 -12.57 13.26
C GLY A 600 -29.48 -12.78 14.67
N GLN A 601 -28.25 -13.29 14.83
CA GLN A 601 -27.53 -13.22 16.10
C GLN A 601 -26.59 -12.01 16.12
N GLN A 602 -26.88 -11.07 17.02
CA GLN A 602 -25.95 -9.99 17.33
C GLN A 602 -24.67 -10.56 17.93
N GLY A 603 -23.57 -10.50 17.19
CA GLY A 603 -22.25 -10.45 17.80
C GLY A 603 -22.18 -9.17 18.64
N GLY A 604 -21.94 -9.32 19.94
CA GLY A 604 -22.10 -8.28 20.96
C GLY A 604 -21.74 -6.85 20.53
N GLY A 605 -22.71 -5.95 20.72
CA GLY A 605 -22.63 -4.51 20.46
C GLY A 605 -23.90 -4.00 19.78
N ASP A 606 -24.84 -3.50 20.60
CA ASP A 606 -26.05 -2.72 20.27
C ASP A 606 -27.17 -3.36 19.42
N GLY A 607 -28.35 -3.50 20.05
CA GLY A 607 -29.63 -3.27 19.36
C GLY A 607 -30.48 -4.47 18.95
N GLY A 608 -30.65 -5.48 19.81
CA GLY A 608 -31.67 -6.52 19.62
C GLY A 608 -33.06 -5.88 19.76
N GLY A 609 -33.69 -5.57 18.63
CA GLY A 609 -34.96 -4.82 18.56
C GLY A 609 -36.11 -5.54 19.28
N THR A 610 -36.86 -4.81 20.10
CA THR A 610 -37.89 -5.36 21.02
C THR A 610 -39.22 -4.62 20.98
N GLY A 611 -39.62 -4.12 19.81
CA GLY A 611 -40.98 -3.61 19.66
C GLY A 611 -42.00 -4.75 19.58
N THR A 612 -42.79 -4.96 20.64
CA THR A 612 -43.82 -6.02 20.71
C THR A 612 -45.05 -5.79 19.83
N GLY A 613 -45.07 -4.72 19.04
CA GLY A 613 -46.14 -4.46 18.08
C GLY A 613 -47.54 -4.34 18.66
N GLY A 614 -47.62 -3.95 19.94
CA GLY A 614 -48.85 -3.94 20.70
C GLY A 614 -49.31 -5.34 21.15
N TYR A 615 -50.20 -5.35 22.13
CA TYR A 615 -50.75 -6.59 22.68
C TYR A 615 -51.91 -7.09 21.78
N PRO A 616 -51.96 -8.39 21.45
CA PRO A 616 -53.17 -8.99 20.88
C PRO A 616 -54.38 -8.68 21.77
N PRO A 617 -55.59 -8.53 21.22
CA PRO A 617 -56.81 -8.26 22.01
C PRO A 617 -57.06 -9.26 23.15
N GLU A 618 -56.58 -10.49 22.99
CA GLU A 618 -56.67 -11.58 23.96
C GLU A 618 -55.70 -11.44 25.15
N VAL A 619 -54.69 -10.57 25.03
CA VAL A 619 -53.69 -10.27 26.08
C VAL A 619 -54.17 -9.07 26.90
N THR A 620 -54.88 -9.35 28.00
CA THR A 620 -55.63 -8.33 28.75
C THR A 620 -55.06 -8.03 30.13
N SER A 621 -54.62 -9.04 30.89
CA SER A 621 -54.13 -8.88 32.26
C SER A 621 -52.68 -8.40 32.34
N LYS A 622 -52.25 -7.87 33.49
CA LYS A 622 -50.85 -7.43 33.70
C LYS A 622 -49.87 -8.61 33.53
N ALA A 623 -50.20 -9.76 34.10
CA ALA A 623 -49.39 -10.98 33.98
C ALA A 623 -49.30 -11.45 32.52
N ASP A 624 -50.41 -11.37 31.76
CA ASP A 624 -50.41 -11.74 30.35
C ASP A 624 -49.52 -10.83 29.50
N LYS A 625 -49.48 -9.53 29.83
CA LYS A 625 -48.63 -8.57 29.13
C LYS A 625 -47.16 -8.86 29.37
N PHE A 626 -46.74 -9.09 30.61
CA PHE A 626 -45.36 -9.50 30.91
C PHE A 626 -44.99 -10.83 30.24
N ALA A 627 -45.89 -11.81 30.30
CA ALA A 627 -45.69 -13.09 29.62
C ALA A 627 -45.58 -12.92 28.10
N TRP A 628 -46.40 -12.04 27.51
CA TRP A 628 -46.36 -11.74 26.08
C TRP A 628 -45.06 -11.04 25.67
N ASP A 629 -44.58 -10.09 26.48
CA ASP A 629 -43.35 -9.36 26.21
C ASP A 629 -42.13 -10.32 26.21
N LEU A 630 -42.07 -11.23 27.19
CA LEU A 630 -41.05 -12.29 27.22
C LEU A 630 -41.23 -13.30 26.06
N TRP A 631 -42.46 -13.73 25.77
CA TRP A 631 -42.76 -14.61 24.64
C TRP A 631 -42.28 -14.03 23.30
N ALA A 632 -42.65 -12.77 23.03
CA ALA A 632 -42.30 -12.08 21.80
C ALA A 632 -40.78 -11.92 21.69
N TYR A 633 -40.10 -11.57 22.79
CA TYR A 633 -38.65 -11.52 22.84
C TYR A 633 -38.01 -12.86 22.48
N LEU A 634 -38.47 -13.95 23.09
CA LEU A 634 -37.91 -15.28 22.86
C LEU A 634 -38.13 -15.73 21.40
N LEU A 635 -39.32 -15.53 20.84
CA LEU A 635 -39.58 -15.85 19.43
C LEU A 635 -38.68 -15.04 18.49
N ALA A 636 -38.48 -13.74 18.77
CA ALA A 636 -37.59 -12.89 17.98
C ALA A 636 -36.12 -13.34 18.07
N ASN A 637 -35.73 -13.99 19.17
CA ASN A 637 -34.37 -14.49 19.41
C ASN A 637 -34.21 -16.00 19.12
N GLY A 638 -35.06 -16.52 18.23
CA GLY A 638 -34.91 -17.85 17.62
C GLY A 638 -35.41 -19.01 18.47
N TYR A 639 -36.13 -18.76 19.57
CA TYR A 639 -36.79 -19.81 20.33
C TYR A 639 -38.06 -20.25 19.60
N SER A 640 -38.31 -21.55 19.57
CA SER A 640 -39.60 -22.09 19.15
C SER A 640 -40.69 -21.65 20.12
N LYS A 641 -41.95 -21.72 19.67
CA LYS A 641 -43.13 -21.51 20.53
C LYS A 641 -43.13 -22.42 21.76
N ALA A 642 -42.67 -23.65 21.62
CA ALA A 642 -42.63 -24.60 22.73
C ALA A 642 -41.49 -24.29 23.72
N ALA A 643 -40.31 -23.90 23.22
CA ALA A 643 -39.19 -23.47 24.05
C ALA A 643 -39.54 -22.19 24.83
N ALA A 644 -40.17 -21.21 24.15
CA ALA A 644 -40.65 -19.99 24.79
C ALA A 644 -41.70 -20.28 25.88
N ALA A 645 -42.66 -21.16 25.60
CA ALA A 645 -43.64 -21.59 26.60
C ALA A 645 -43.00 -22.30 27.80
N GLY A 646 -41.97 -23.12 27.55
CA GLY A 646 -41.22 -23.83 28.59
C GLY A 646 -40.55 -22.87 29.58
N ILE A 647 -39.97 -21.77 29.08
CA ILE A 647 -39.43 -20.70 29.92
C ILE A 647 -40.55 -20.01 30.70
N LEU A 648 -41.64 -19.62 30.05
CA LEU A 648 -42.78 -18.98 30.73
C LEU A 648 -43.36 -19.83 31.86
N GLY A 649 -43.45 -21.15 31.68
CA GLY A 649 -43.93 -22.07 32.72
C GLY A 649 -43.04 -22.09 33.97
N ASN A 650 -41.72 -21.94 33.79
CA ASN A 650 -40.78 -21.80 34.92
C ASN A 650 -40.95 -20.43 35.58
N VAL A 651 -40.94 -19.36 34.78
CA VAL A 651 -41.13 -17.98 35.27
C VAL A 651 -42.43 -17.82 36.07
N GLN A 652 -43.51 -18.47 35.62
CA GLN A 652 -44.79 -18.42 36.33
C GLN A 652 -44.71 -19.02 37.75
N GLN A 653 -43.94 -20.09 37.94
CA GLN A 653 -43.74 -20.68 39.26
C GLN A 653 -42.86 -19.78 40.12
N GLU A 654 -41.76 -19.29 39.55
CA GLU A 654 -40.76 -18.47 40.23
C GLU A 654 -41.30 -17.10 40.69
N THR A 655 -42.25 -16.53 39.95
CA THR A 655 -42.86 -15.22 40.25
C THR A 655 -44.18 -15.30 41.03
N GLY A 656 -44.55 -16.48 41.54
CA GLY A 656 -45.84 -16.68 42.23
C GLY A 656 -47.06 -16.35 41.35
N HIS A 657 -46.97 -16.68 40.06
CA HIS A 657 -47.97 -16.45 39.01
C HIS A 657 -48.17 -15.01 38.54
N THR A 658 -47.40 -14.05 39.05
CA THR A 658 -47.54 -12.64 38.66
C THR A 658 -46.88 -12.30 37.33
N MET A 659 -45.87 -13.09 36.92
CA MET A 659 -44.97 -12.80 35.80
C MET A 659 -44.21 -11.46 35.96
N ASP A 660 -44.23 -10.88 37.17
CA ASP A 660 -43.66 -9.56 37.40
C ASP A 660 -42.12 -9.67 37.56
N PRO A 661 -41.34 -9.00 36.70
CA PRO A 661 -39.88 -9.00 36.83
C PRO A 661 -39.39 -8.35 38.13
N ASP A 662 -40.22 -7.58 38.84
CA ASP A 662 -39.88 -7.00 40.14
C ASP A 662 -40.28 -7.91 41.33
N THR A 663 -40.07 -9.22 41.19
CA THR A 663 -40.42 -10.21 42.24
C THR A 663 -39.19 -10.59 43.06
N LEU A 664 -39.25 -10.33 44.38
CA LEU A 664 -38.22 -10.74 45.35
C LEU A 664 -38.67 -12.01 46.10
N GLN A 665 -37.77 -12.97 46.26
CA GLN A 665 -38.07 -14.27 46.88
C GLN A 665 -38.63 -14.08 48.30
N GLY A 666 -39.90 -14.42 48.54
CA GLY A 666 -40.53 -14.24 49.86
C GLY A 666 -40.50 -12.81 50.41
N GLY A 667 -40.27 -11.79 49.56
CA GLY A 667 -40.20 -10.37 49.91
C GLY A 667 -38.90 -9.91 50.58
N VAL A 668 -37.97 -10.80 50.94
CA VAL A 668 -36.67 -10.47 51.58
C VAL A 668 -35.53 -11.48 51.28
N GLY A 669 -35.78 -12.47 50.43
CA GLY A 669 -34.85 -13.58 50.15
C GLY A 669 -33.78 -13.27 49.08
N PRO A 670 -32.86 -14.22 48.86
CA PRO A 670 -31.69 -14.03 47.98
C PRO A 670 -31.98 -14.12 46.48
N GLY A 671 -33.13 -14.70 46.08
CA GLY A 671 -33.57 -14.73 44.68
C GLY A 671 -34.31 -13.47 44.24
N TYR A 672 -34.08 -13.00 43.02
CA TYR A 672 -34.81 -11.86 42.42
C TYR A 672 -35.08 -12.08 40.93
N GLY A 673 -36.23 -11.58 40.44
CA GLY A 673 -36.57 -11.53 39.03
C GLY A 673 -37.34 -12.74 38.48
N LEU A 674 -37.50 -12.78 37.16
CA LEU A 674 -38.33 -13.75 36.42
C LEU A 674 -37.99 -15.21 36.72
N VAL A 675 -36.71 -15.51 36.92
CA VAL A 675 -36.17 -16.85 37.19
C VAL A 675 -35.51 -16.92 38.56
N GLN A 676 -35.81 -15.97 39.45
CA GLN A 676 -35.30 -15.90 40.82
C GLN A 676 -33.77 -16.11 40.91
N TRP A 677 -32.99 -15.33 40.15
CA TRP A 677 -31.52 -15.44 40.16
C TRP A 677 -30.97 -15.28 41.59
N ASP A 678 -30.35 -16.34 42.10
CA ASP A 678 -29.76 -16.40 43.44
C ASP A 678 -28.22 -16.45 43.35
N GLY A 679 -27.57 -15.45 43.95
CA GLY A 679 -26.11 -15.31 44.00
C GLY A 679 -25.48 -15.69 45.33
N SER A 680 -26.25 -16.25 46.27
CA SER A 680 -25.83 -16.43 47.67
C SER A 680 -24.90 -17.63 47.89
N ALA A 681 -25.03 -18.67 47.08
CA ALA A 681 -24.22 -19.89 47.20
C ALA A 681 -23.21 -20.04 46.05
N TYR A 682 -23.67 -19.90 44.80
CA TYR A 682 -22.88 -20.18 43.60
C TYR A 682 -23.08 -19.10 42.52
N PRO A 683 -22.61 -17.85 42.75
CA PRO A 683 -22.79 -16.78 41.78
C PRO A 683 -22.02 -17.06 40.49
N LEU A 684 -22.67 -16.79 39.36
CA LEU A 684 -22.06 -16.82 38.03
C LEU A 684 -21.06 -15.68 37.84
N VAL A 685 -21.33 -14.53 38.47
CA VAL A 685 -20.51 -13.32 38.39
C VAL A 685 -20.40 -12.68 39.78
N GLY A 686 -19.18 -12.29 40.14
CA GLY A 686 -18.90 -11.58 41.39
C GLY A 686 -18.84 -12.48 42.62
N SER A 687 -18.69 -11.85 43.79
CA SER A 687 -18.67 -12.56 45.07
C SER A 687 -20.08 -12.93 45.55
N PRO A 688 -20.23 -13.99 46.36
CA PRO A 688 -21.54 -14.38 46.89
C PRO A 688 -22.26 -13.25 47.61
N THR A 689 -23.56 -13.10 47.36
CA THR A 689 -24.41 -12.04 47.95
C THR A 689 -25.80 -12.57 48.26
N PHE A 690 -26.35 -12.16 49.40
CA PHE A 690 -27.74 -12.47 49.78
C PHE A 690 -28.74 -11.42 49.27
N ASP A 691 -28.25 -10.36 48.61
CA ASP A 691 -29.07 -9.35 47.95
C ASP A 691 -29.27 -9.74 46.48
N GLY A 692 -30.44 -10.32 46.17
CA GLY A 692 -30.80 -10.75 44.82
C GLY A 692 -30.90 -9.61 43.80
N ILE A 693 -31.32 -8.41 44.24
CA ILE A 693 -31.38 -7.22 43.37
C ILE A 693 -29.97 -6.82 42.98
N GLN A 694 -29.04 -6.76 43.94
CA GLN A 694 -27.64 -6.47 43.66
C GLN A 694 -27.01 -7.54 42.77
N TYR A 695 -27.39 -8.80 42.94
CA TYR A 695 -26.90 -9.88 42.10
C TYR A 695 -27.38 -9.74 40.64
N VAL A 696 -28.66 -9.48 40.40
CA VAL A 696 -29.18 -9.23 39.04
C VAL A 696 -28.53 -8.00 38.41
N LYS A 697 -28.29 -6.93 39.17
CA LYS A 697 -27.52 -5.77 38.68
C LYS A 697 -26.09 -6.14 38.26
N ASN A 698 -25.42 -7.01 39.01
CA ASN A 698 -24.09 -7.49 38.66
C ASN A 698 -24.11 -8.33 37.38
N LEU A 699 -25.10 -9.21 37.23
CA LEU A 699 -25.31 -10.00 36.02
C LEU A 699 -25.61 -9.13 34.81
N MET A 700 -26.54 -8.18 34.93
CA MET A 700 -26.86 -7.22 33.85
C MET A 700 -25.63 -6.40 33.46
N LYS A 701 -24.83 -5.94 34.43
CA LYS A 701 -23.58 -5.24 34.15
C LYS A 701 -22.59 -6.12 33.38
N ALA A 702 -22.44 -7.38 33.75
CA ALA A 702 -21.57 -8.32 33.05
C ALA A 702 -22.08 -8.66 31.64
N ALA A 703 -23.39 -8.69 31.45
CA ALA A 703 -24.06 -8.88 30.17
C ALA A 703 -24.12 -7.60 29.32
N ASN A 704 -23.62 -6.46 29.82
CA ASN A 704 -23.75 -5.14 29.21
C ASN A 704 -25.21 -4.74 28.89
N ILE A 705 -26.12 -5.08 29.79
CA ILE A 705 -27.55 -4.73 29.71
C ILE A 705 -27.77 -3.44 30.50
N ASN A 706 -28.16 -2.38 29.79
CA ASN A 706 -28.41 -1.04 30.36
C ASN A 706 -29.86 -0.81 30.80
N ASP A 707 -30.75 -1.79 30.55
CA ASP A 707 -32.13 -1.76 31.01
C ASP A 707 -32.21 -1.76 32.55
N GLY A 708 -33.32 -1.22 33.08
CA GLY A 708 -33.57 -1.28 34.52
C GLY A 708 -33.64 -2.72 35.04
N HIS A 709 -33.13 -2.97 36.25
CA HIS A 709 -33.12 -4.30 36.86
C HIS A 709 -34.52 -4.94 37.00
N SER A 710 -35.58 -4.14 37.15
CA SER A 710 -36.98 -4.58 37.17
C SER A 710 -37.67 -4.54 35.79
N SER A 711 -36.92 -4.36 34.69
CA SER A 711 -37.45 -4.32 33.33
C SER A 711 -37.70 -5.73 32.80
N ILE A 712 -38.89 -5.98 32.25
CA ILE A 712 -39.21 -7.24 31.56
C ILE A 712 -38.24 -7.48 30.40
N LEU A 713 -37.90 -6.43 29.66
CA LEU A 713 -36.95 -6.50 28.55
C LEU A 713 -35.53 -6.80 29.03
N GLY A 714 -35.09 -6.08 30.07
CA GLY A 714 -33.75 -6.26 30.65
C GLY A 714 -33.56 -7.68 31.16
N GLN A 715 -34.54 -8.22 31.88
CA GLN A 715 -34.49 -9.59 32.38
C GLN A 715 -34.68 -10.64 31.27
N SER A 716 -35.43 -10.35 30.20
CA SER A 716 -35.52 -11.25 29.04
C SER A 716 -34.18 -11.40 28.31
N LYS A 717 -33.48 -10.27 28.09
CA LYS A 717 -32.09 -10.26 27.59
C LYS A 717 -31.16 -11.03 28.53
N LEU A 718 -31.35 -10.86 29.82
CA LEU A 718 -30.52 -11.53 30.82
C LEU A 718 -30.73 -13.05 30.83
N ILE A 719 -31.97 -13.54 30.71
CA ILE A 719 -32.26 -14.98 30.56
C ILE A 719 -31.49 -15.53 29.36
N ASP A 720 -31.64 -14.93 28.18
CA ASP A 720 -30.98 -15.41 26.96
C ASP A 720 -29.44 -15.34 27.07
N TRP A 721 -28.89 -14.29 27.69
CA TRP A 721 -27.45 -14.22 27.98
C TRP A 721 -27.00 -15.35 28.91
N CYS A 722 -27.71 -15.60 30.02
CA CYS A 722 -27.39 -16.65 30.97
C CYS A 722 -27.38 -18.05 30.33
N MET A 723 -28.24 -18.29 29.33
CA MET A 723 -28.28 -19.57 28.60
C MET A 723 -26.92 -19.93 28.01
N TYR A 724 -26.15 -18.94 27.53
CA TYR A 724 -24.84 -19.17 26.91
C TYR A 724 -23.66 -18.88 27.83
N ASN A 725 -23.90 -18.36 29.03
CA ASN A 725 -22.86 -17.90 29.95
C ASN A 725 -22.95 -18.67 31.27
N GLY A 726 -22.83 -20.00 31.21
CA GLY A 726 -22.59 -20.84 32.40
C GLY A 726 -23.82 -21.21 33.24
N GLN A 727 -24.99 -20.60 33.01
CA GLN A 727 -26.22 -21.02 33.70
C GLN A 727 -26.78 -22.34 33.12
N TRP A 728 -26.63 -22.56 31.80
CA TRP A 728 -27.04 -23.79 31.13
C TRP A 728 -25.99 -24.90 31.26
N LEU A 729 -26.29 -25.96 32.01
CA LEU A 729 -25.33 -27.05 32.26
C LEU A 729 -25.45 -28.25 31.32
N GLY A 730 -26.55 -28.37 30.57
CA GLY A 730 -26.74 -29.47 29.63
C GLY A 730 -26.79 -30.87 30.27
N ILE A 731 -27.31 -30.97 31.50
CA ILE A 731 -27.41 -32.22 32.28
C ILE A 731 -28.45 -33.18 31.69
N VAL A 732 -29.51 -32.66 31.06
CA VAL A 732 -30.51 -33.43 30.32
C VAL A 732 -30.58 -32.97 28.86
N ALA A 733 -31.03 -33.85 27.97
CA ALA A 733 -31.19 -33.50 26.56
C ALA A 733 -32.36 -32.52 26.34
N PRO A 734 -32.26 -31.59 25.37
CA PRO A 734 -31.06 -31.22 24.63
C PRO A 734 -29.97 -30.61 25.53
N THR A 735 -28.73 -31.06 25.35
CA THR A 735 -27.61 -30.65 26.22
C THR A 735 -27.06 -29.26 25.86
N ASN A 736 -27.36 -28.75 24.67
CA ASN A 736 -27.00 -27.40 24.23
C ASN A 736 -28.23 -26.52 24.03
N VAL A 737 -28.02 -25.20 24.12
CA VAL A 737 -29.08 -24.18 24.04
C VAL A 737 -29.78 -24.18 22.68
N ASP A 738 -29.04 -24.38 21.59
CA ASP A 738 -29.64 -24.36 20.25
C ASP A 738 -30.62 -25.53 20.07
N GLY A 739 -30.29 -26.70 20.61
CA GLY A 739 -31.19 -27.84 20.67
C GLY A 739 -32.44 -27.54 21.51
N PHE A 740 -32.29 -26.83 22.63
CA PHE A 740 -33.42 -26.37 23.44
C PHE A 740 -34.33 -25.40 22.67
N LYS A 741 -33.74 -24.42 21.98
CA LYS A 741 -34.47 -23.44 21.15
C LYS A 741 -35.35 -24.11 20.10
N GLN A 742 -35.01 -25.31 19.63
CA GLN A 742 -35.76 -26.05 18.61
C GLN A 742 -36.78 -27.07 19.16
N MET A 743 -36.93 -27.19 20.48
CA MET A 743 -37.88 -28.14 21.07
C MET A 743 -39.31 -27.86 20.60
N SER A 744 -40.10 -28.90 20.36
CA SER A 744 -41.48 -28.78 19.87
C SER A 744 -42.55 -29.07 20.92
N ASP A 745 -42.17 -29.68 22.05
CA ASP A 745 -43.07 -29.99 23.16
C ASP A 745 -42.85 -29.00 24.33
N PRO A 746 -43.85 -28.16 24.69
CA PRO A 746 -43.72 -27.18 25.75
C PRO A 746 -43.53 -27.80 27.13
N LYS A 747 -44.10 -28.99 27.39
CA LYS A 747 -43.93 -29.69 28.68
C LYS A 747 -42.51 -30.19 28.84
N ALA A 748 -41.99 -30.82 27.78
CA ALA A 748 -40.59 -31.24 27.74
C ALA A 748 -39.65 -30.04 27.87
N ALA A 749 -39.93 -28.94 27.18
CA ALA A 749 -39.13 -27.73 27.26
C ALA A 749 -39.11 -27.14 28.68
N ALA A 750 -40.24 -27.11 29.38
CA ALA A 750 -40.29 -26.64 30.76
C ALA A 750 -39.37 -27.46 31.67
N ASN A 751 -39.45 -28.80 31.58
CA ASN A 751 -38.60 -29.70 32.33
C ASN A 751 -37.12 -29.58 31.93
N THR A 752 -36.80 -29.44 30.65
CA THR A 752 -35.42 -29.25 30.19
C THR A 752 -34.84 -27.94 30.72
N PHE A 753 -35.59 -26.83 30.64
CA PHE A 753 -35.15 -25.54 31.19
C PHE A 753 -34.97 -25.61 32.71
N GLU A 754 -35.92 -26.21 33.43
CA GLU A 754 -35.82 -26.44 34.87
C GLU A 754 -34.54 -27.21 35.24
N ARG A 755 -34.25 -28.30 34.51
CA ARG A 755 -33.14 -29.20 34.80
C ARG A 755 -31.77 -28.65 34.38
N ASN A 756 -31.71 -27.88 33.30
CA ASN A 756 -30.45 -27.38 32.75
C ASN A 756 -30.12 -25.95 33.19
N PHE A 757 -31.12 -25.12 33.53
CA PHE A 757 -30.95 -23.70 33.85
C PHE A 757 -31.27 -23.37 35.32
N GLU A 758 -32.48 -23.68 35.78
CA GLU A 758 -32.98 -23.31 37.12
C GLU A 758 -32.33 -24.13 38.24
N ARG A 759 -32.27 -25.46 38.04
CA ARG A 759 -31.68 -26.44 38.97
C ARG A 759 -32.28 -26.37 40.39
N PRO A 760 -33.61 -26.45 40.54
CA PRO A 760 -34.23 -26.50 41.85
C PRO A 760 -33.81 -27.77 42.60
N ALA A 761 -33.77 -27.70 43.93
CA ALA A 761 -33.40 -28.84 44.78
C ALA A 761 -34.37 -30.03 44.63
N ALA A 762 -35.64 -29.75 44.31
CA ALA A 762 -36.67 -30.72 43.98
C ALA A 762 -37.26 -30.38 42.61
N ALA A 763 -37.64 -31.39 41.84
CA ALA A 763 -38.34 -31.17 40.58
C ALA A 763 -39.76 -30.64 40.83
N HIS A 764 -40.23 -29.78 39.93
CA HIS A 764 -41.52 -29.09 39.97
C HIS A 764 -42.35 -29.44 38.72
N PRO A 765 -42.96 -30.64 38.66
CA PRO A 765 -43.74 -31.09 37.51
C PRO A 765 -44.87 -30.15 37.09
N GLU A 766 -45.39 -29.34 38.02
CA GLU A 766 -46.42 -28.33 37.76
C GLU A 766 -46.00 -27.31 36.69
N ARG A 767 -44.70 -27.00 36.56
CA ARG A 767 -44.17 -26.06 35.55
C ARG A 767 -44.46 -26.52 34.12
N GLN A 768 -44.55 -27.83 33.90
CA GLN A 768 -44.92 -28.40 32.61
C GLN A 768 -46.38 -28.09 32.25
N GLY A 769 -47.28 -28.10 33.24
CA GLY A 769 -48.67 -27.70 33.07
C GLY A 769 -48.78 -26.24 32.64
N TYR A 770 -48.09 -25.34 33.36
CA TYR A 770 -48.08 -23.91 33.05
C TYR A 770 -47.51 -23.62 31.66
N ALA A 771 -46.43 -24.29 31.27
CA ALA A 771 -45.89 -24.16 29.92
C ALA A 771 -46.89 -24.58 28.85
N GLN A 772 -47.64 -25.68 29.08
CA GLN A 772 -48.68 -26.09 28.14
C GLN A 772 -49.81 -25.07 28.02
N GLU A 773 -50.18 -24.41 29.13
CA GLU A 773 -51.19 -23.35 29.16
C GLU A 773 -50.74 -22.11 28.38
N TRP A 774 -49.53 -21.60 28.63
CA TRP A 774 -48.97 -20.46 27.87
C TRP A 774 -48.83 -20.77 26.38
N TYR A 775 -48.38 -21.97 26.04
CA TYR A 775 -48.30 -22.41 24.65
C TYR A 775 -49.67 -22.33 23.98
N ASN A 776 -50.71 -22.90 24.62
CA ASN A 776 -52.06 -22.87 24.07
C ASN A 776 -52.63 -21.45 23.98
N LYS A 777 -52.26 -20.57 24.92
CA LYS A 777 -52.71 -19.18 24.95
C LYS A 777 -52.10 -18.33 23.83
N PHE A 778 -50.81 -18.49 23.54
CA PHE A 778 -50.07 -17.56 22.67
C PHE A 778 -49.73 -18.10 21.27
N LYS A 779 -49.72 -19.42 21.04
CA LYS A 779 -49.23 -20.01 19.78
C LYS A 779 -49.93 -19.49 18.52
N ASP A 780 -51.19 -19.09 18.61
CA ASP A 780 -51.99 -18.66 17.44
C ASP A 780 -52.21 -17.13 17.38
N LEU A 781 -51.74 -16.40 18.39
CA LEU A 781 -51.86 -14.94 18.43
C LEU A 781 -50.86 -14.27 17.49
N LYS A 782 -51.27 -13.16 16.88
CA LYS A 782 -50.43 -12.34 15.99
C LYS A 782 -50.23 -10.95 16.62
N PRO A 783 -49.03 -10.34 16.53
CA PRO A 783 -48.82 -8.94 16.90
C PRO A 783 -49.73 -8.01 16.09
N SER A 784 -50.11 -6.85 16.64
CA SER A 784 -50.89 -5.87 15.89
C SER A 784 -50.04 -5.29 14.74
N THR A 785 -50.67 -4.88 13.62
CA THR A 785 -49.97 -4.54 12.37
C THR A 785 -49.96 -3.05 12.01
N GLU A 786 -50.49 -2.17 12.86
CA GLU A 786 -50.61 -0.73 12.58
C GLU A 786 -49.66 0.09 13.46
N THR A 787 -48.56 0.56 12.85
CA THR A 787 -47.56 1.43 13.48
C THR A 787 -48.20 2.62 14.19
N GLY A 788 -48.05 2.67 15.51
CA GLY A 788 -48.41 3.85 16.30
C GLY A 788 -49.91 4.09 16.51
N LYS A 789 -50.79 3.14 16.16
CA LYS A 789 -52.25 3.29 16.23
C LYS A 789 -52.75 3.82 17.58
N GLU A 790 -52.27 3.24 18.67
CA GLU A 790 -52.65 3.65 20.04
C GLU A 790 -52.21 5.08 20.35
N GLY A 791 -50.99 5.45 19.97
CA GLY A 791 -50.47 6.79 20.16
C GLY A 791 -51.24 7.82 19.33
N LEU A 792 -51.61 7.48 18.09
CA LEU A 792 -52.41 8.36 17.23
C LEU A 792 -53.82 8.57 17.80
N ARG A 793 -54.45 7.53 18.35
CA ARG A 793 -55.74 7.63 19.03
C ARG A 793 -55.65 8.50 20.29
N HIS A 794 -54.57 8.36 21.05
CA HIS A 794 -54.31 9.20 22.22
C HIS A 794 -54.16 10.67 21.84
N LEU A 795 -53.32 10.98 20.84
CA LEU A 795 -53.13 12.34 20.36
C LEU A 795 -54.43 12.96 19.82
N ASP A 796 -55.28 12.17 19.16
CA ASP A 796 -56.60 12.64 18.68
C ASP A 796 -57.48 13.12 19.85
N SER A 797 -57.43 12.42 20.99
CA SER A 797 -58.15 12.81 22.22
C SER A 797 -57.63 14.10 22.90
N LEU A 798 -56.43 14.56 22.48
CA LEU A 798 -55.75 15.74 23.01
C LEU A 798 -55.90 16.96 22.11
N VAL A 799 -56.50 16.83 20.92
CA VAL A 799 -56.73 17.96 20.00
C VAL A 799 -57.51 19.08 20.70
N GLY A 800 -57.03 20.31 20.55
CA GLY A 800 -57.57 21.51 21.19
C GLY A 800 -57.14 21.72 22.64
N LYS A 801 -56.31 20.83 23.21
CA LYS A 801 -55.82 20.94 24.59
C LYS A 801 -54.36 21.41 24.63
N TRP A 802 -54.00 22.07 25.72
CA TRP A 802 -52.62 22.38 26.06
C TRP A 802 -51.91 21.12 26.55
N LEU A 803 -50.76 20.77 25.96
CA LEU A 803 -49.99 19.58 26.31
C LEU A 803 -48.58 19.92 26.79
N GLY A 804 -48.17 19.32 27.90
CA GLY A 804 -46.85 19.49 28.51
C GLY A 804 -46.51 20.95 28.80
N ASN A 805 -45.28 21.35 28.47
CA ASN A 805 -44.81 22.74 28.59
C ASN A 805 -45.30 23.68 27.46
N GLY A 806 -46.20 23.23 26.59
CA GLY A 806 -46.74 24.03 25.49
C GLY A 806 -45.83 24.16 24.26
N GLN A 807 -44.64 23.54 24.25
CA GLN A 807 -43.71 23.56 23.11
C GLN A 807 -44.02 22.45 22.09
N CYS A 808 -43.40 22.50 20.90
CA CYS A 808 -43.64 21.54 19.82
C CYS A 808 -43.31 20.08 20.21
N TYR A 809 -42.24 19.87 20.98
CA TYR A 809 -41.78 18.57 21.49
C TYR A 809 -42.78 17.87 22.40
N ALA A 810 -43.71 18.59 23.03
CA ALA A 810 -44.66 17.97 23.96
C ALA A 810 -45.54 16.93 23.26
N VAL A 811 -45.85 17.13 21.97
CA VAL A 811 -46.64 16.19 21.16
C VAL A 811 -45.86 14.88 20.92
N PRO A 812 -44.63 14.89 20.35
CA PRO A 812 -43.79 13.69 20.29
C PRO A 812 -43.44 13.08 21.64
N ALA A 813 -43.24 13.89 22.69
CA ALA A 813 -42.92 13.41 24.03
C ALA A 813 -44.03 12.56 24.63
N GLU A 814 -45.27 13.05 24.57
CA GLU A 814 -46.45 12.31 25.03
C GLU A 814 -46.69 11.07 24.15
N TYR A 815 -46.56 11.22 22.82
CA TYR A 815 -46.75 10.12 21.88
C TYR A 815 -45.76 8.98 22.08
N SER A 816 -44.47 9.30 22.16
CA SER A 816 -43.40 8.34 22.41
C SER A 816 -43.59 7.67 23.76
N GLY A 817 -43.86 8.43 24.82
CA GLY A 817 -44.07 7.90 26.16
C GLY A 817 -45.28 6.96 26.28
N VAL A 818 -46.37 7.24 25.58
CA VAL A 818 -47.55 6.35 25.51
C VAL A 818 -47.23 5.02 24.83
N LEU A 819 -46.35 5.04 23.84
CA LEU A 819 -45.93 3.87 23.07
C LEU A 819 -44.71 3.15 23.67
N GLY A 820 -44.22 3.58 24.83
CA GLY A 820 -43.03 3.00 25.46
C GLY A 820 -41.72 3.30 24.72
N GLY A 821 -41.68 4.36 23.91
CA GLY A 821 -40.48 4.87 23.25
C GLY A 821 -39.58 5.69 24.18
N CYS A 822 -38.59 6.37 23.61
CA CYS A 822 -37.69 7.25 24.38
C CYS A 822 -38.49 8.37 25.07
N GLY A 823 -38.12 8.72 26.30
CA GLY A 823 -38.70 9.83 27.02
C GLY A 823 -38.09 11.15 26.56
N LEU A 824 -38.90 12.04 26.00
CA LEU A 824 -38.44 13.35 25.48
C LEU A 824 -38.69 14.50 26.47
N GLY A 825 -39.30 14.23 27.63
CA GLY A 825 -39.60 15.27 28.61
C GLY A 825 -40.70 16.23 28.15
N ALA A 826 -40.31 17.50 27.94
CA ALA A 826 -41.21 18.58 27.53
C ALA A 826 -42.41 18.85 28.46
N GLY A 827 -42.21 18.67 29.78
CA GLY A 827 -43.26 18.90 30.79
C GLY A 827 -44.40 17.88 30.76
N THR A 828 -44.24 16.77 30.04
CA THR A 828 -45.14 15.61 30.12
C THR A 828 -44.81 14.77 31.37
N LYS A 829 -45.64 13.77 31.68
CA LYS A 829 -45.35 12.81 32.76
C LYS A 829 -44.17 11.86 32.44
N TYR A 830 -43.67 11.88 31.21
CA TYR A 830 -42.59 11.02 30.73
C TYR A 830 -41.27 11.77 30.80
N ALA A 831 -40.46 11.47 31.82
CA ALA A 831 -39.14 12.07 32.01
C ALA A 831 -38.18 11.73 30.86
N LEU A 832 -37.09 12.50 30.74
CA LEU A 832 -36.04 12.21 29.74
C LEU A 832 -35.44 10.82 29.95
N SER A 833 -35.37 10.01 28.91
CA SER A 833 -34.75 8.68 28.93
C SER A 833 -34.11 8.35 27.59
N HIS A 834 -33.14 7.42 27.59
CA HIS A 834 -32.39 7.00 26.40
C HIS A 834 -31.70 8.17 25.65
N VAL A 835 -31.24 9.19 26.39
CA VAL A 835 -30.56 10.36 25.82
C VAL A 835 -29.12 10.02 25.47
N ILE A 836 -28.73 10.31 24.23
CA ILE A 836 -27.36 10.08 23.71
C ILE A 836 -26.75 11.32 23.04
N GLY A 837 -27.52 12.39 22.89
CA GLY A 837 -27.07 13.64 22.28
C GLY A 837 -27.80 14.85 22.85
N ASP A 838 -27.68 15.98 22.16
CA ASP A 838 -28.27 17.25 22.61
C ASP A 838 -29.80 17.26 22.44
N THR A 839 -30.52 17.35 23.55
CA THR A 839 -31.99 17.33 23.59
C THR A 839 -32.60 18.72 23.42
N SER A 840 -31.78 19.76 23.21
CA SER A 840 -32.24 21.14 23.08
C SER A 840 -33.04 21.41 21.80
N GLY A 841 -32.79 20.64 20.73
CA GLY A 841 -33.30 20.87 19.36
C GLY A 841 -34.26 19.79 18.84
N ALA A 842 -35.33 20.20 18.14
CA ALA A 842 -36.41 19.38 17.61
C ALA A 842 -35.94 18.68 16.37
N ALA A 843 -35.11 19.39 15.60
CA ALA A 843 -34.35 18.86 14.49
C ALA A 843 -33.50 17.63 14.89
N ASP A 844 -33.03 17.57 16.14
CA ASP A 844 -32.06 16.57 16.58
C ASP A 844 -32.72 15.39 17.29
N ILE A 845 -34.05 15.38 17.47
CA ILE A 845 -34.76 14.28 18.14
C ILE A 845 -34.35 12.92 17.57
N GLY A 846 -34.18 12.79 16.25
CA GLY A 846 -33.74 11.53 15.64
C GLY A 846 -32.31 11.09 16.02
N SER A 847 -31.41 12.01 16.35
CA SER A 847 -30.00 11.72 16.70
C SER A 847 -29.71 11.79 18.20
N SER A 848 -30.53 12.49 18.97
CA SER A 848 -30.25 12.78 20.38
C SER A 848 -30.78 11.73 21.34
N TYR A 849 -31.52 10.75 20.83
CA TYR A 849 -32.06 9.64 21.60
C TYR A 849 -31.74 8.30 20.94
N ASP A 850 -31.46 7.30 21.76
CA ASP A 850 -31.24 5.93 21.31
C ASP A 850 -32.58 5.25 21.03
N TRP A 851 -33.16 5.59 19.88
CA TRP A 851 -34.40 5.00 19.39
C TRP A 851 -34.30 3.49 19.18
N SER A 852 -33.10 3.00 18.87
CA SER A 852 -32.87 1.58 18.66
C SER A 852 -33.03 0.77 19.96
N ALA A 853 -32.67 1.35 21.11
CA ALA A 853 -32.84 0.72 22.42
C ALA A 853 -34.31 0.41 22.75
N VAL A 854 -35.25 1.20 22.22
CA VAL A 854 -36.70 0.99 22.39
C VAL A 854 -37.35 0.31 21.18
N GLY A 855 -36.56 -0.15 20.21
CA GLY A 855 -37.04 -0.86 19.02
C GLY A 855 -37.67 0.05 17.95
N TRP A 856 -37.40 1.36 17.99
CA TRP A 856 -37.85 2.32 16.98
C TRP A 856 -36.76 2.53 15.92
N LYS A 857 -37.16 2.86 14.69
CA LYS A 857 -36.26 3.06 13.56
C LYS A 857 -36.15 4.54 13.21
N VAL A 858 -34.93 5.04 13.02
CA VAL A 858 -34.68 6.40 12.52
C VAL A 858 -34.34 6.36 11.04
N ILE A 859 -34.87 7.31 10.27
CA ILE A 859 -34.44 7.59 8.89
C ILE A 859 -34.10 9.08 8.81
N TYR A 860 -32.85 9.40 8.49
CA TYR A 860 -32.40 10.77 8.26
C TYR A 860 -32.70 11.19 6.83
N GLN A 861 -33.09 12.46 6.65
CA GLN A 861 -33.47 13.04 5.36
C GLN A 861 -34.34 12.11 4.50
N PRO A 862 -35.48 11.63 5.04
CA PRO A 862 -36.29 10.61 4.38
C PRO A 862 -36.78 11.09 3.02
N SER A 863 -36.90 10.18 2.05
CA SER A 863 -37.69 10.39 0.84
C SER A 863 -39.19 10.32 1.14
N TYR A 864 -40.02 10.87 0.26
CA TYR A 864 -41.48 10.84 0.41
C TYR A 864 -42.02 9.41 0.60
N LYS A 865 -41.46 8.43 -0.13
CA LYS A 865 -41.84 7.00 -0.06
C LYS A 865 -41.50 6.34 1.29
N GLN A 866 -40.62 6.95 2.08
CA GLN A 866 -40.20 6.43 3.38
C GLN A 866 -41.02 7.01 4.53
N LEU A 867 -41.89 7.99 4.28
CA LEU A 867 -42.81 8.49 5.29
C LEU A 867 -43.81 7.38 5.66
N VAL A 868 -44.09 7.23 6.96
CA VAL A 868 -45.03 6.23 7.49
C VAL A 868 -45.95 6.92 8.50
N SER A 869 -47.25 6.62 8.43
CA SER A 869 -48.19 7.07 9.46
C SER A 869 -47.79 6.51 10.84
N GLY A 870 -47.87 7.34 11.87
CA GLY A 870 -47.36 7.02 13.21
C GLY A 870 -45.89 7.39 13.43
N SER A 871 -45.18 7.93 12.45
CA SER A 871 -43.80 8.39 12.66
C SER A 871 -43.75 9.77 13.31
N ILE A 872 -42.81 9.98 14.22
CA ILE A 872 -42.38 11.33 14.60
C ILE A 872 -41.58 11.90 13.43
N ILE A 873 -41.85 13.15 13.07
CA ILE A 873 -41.16 13.86 11.99
C ILE A 873 -40.47 15.10 12.56
N ASN A 874 -39.20 15.29 12.18
CA ASN A 874 -38.32 16.34 12.69
C ASN A 874 -37.82 17.19 11.53
N TRP A 875 -38.18 18.46 11.50
CA TRP A 875 -37.72 19.41 10.49
C TRP A 875 -36.39 20.04 10.87
N LYS A 876 -35.56 20.30 9.87
CA LYS A 876 -34.27 20.95 10.09
C LYS A 876 -34.45 22.37 10.61
N ARG A 877 -33.43 22.87 11.31
CA ARG A 877 -33.32 24.27 11.69
C ARG A 877 -33.44 25.18 10.46
N GLY A 878 -34.36 26.14 10.50
CA GLY A 878 -34.63 27.04 9.37
C GLY A 878 -35.24 26.37 8.13
N GLY A 879 -35.74 25.13 8.24
CA GLY A 879 -36.38 24.42 7.14
C GLY A 879 -37.77 24.95 6.77
N ASN A 880 -38.21 24.68 5.54
CA ASN A 880 -39.55 25.01 5.07
C ASN A 880 -40.54 23.88 5.42
N ILE A 881 -41.68 24.20 6.02
CA ILE A 881 -42.75 23.23 6.33
C ILE A 881 -44.02 23.43 5.48
N GLY A 882 -43.90 24.17 4.37
CA GLY A 882 -45.00 24.46 3.47
C GLY A 882 -45.63 25.83 3.73
N GLY A 883 -44.87 26.88 3.45
CA GLY A 883 -45.31 28.28 3.57
C GLY A 883 -44.92 28.95 4.88
N PHE A 884 -44.14 28.25 5.73
CA PHE A 884 -43.55 28.80 6.95
C PHE A 884 -42.13 28.26 7.12
N THR A 885 -41.23 29.11 7.62
CA THR A 885 -39.85 28.72 7.96
C THR A 885 -39.81 28.36 9.44
N VAL A 886 -39.43 27.12 9.76
CA VAL A 886 -39.33 26.68 11.15
C VAL A 886 -38.16 27.36 11.88
N ASP A 887 -38.16 27.30 13.21
CA ASP A 887 -37.17 28.00 14.04
C ASP A 887 -35.71 27.69 13.62
N GLY A 888 -34.90 28.74 13.49
CA GLY A 888 -33.51 28.64 13.05
C GLY A 888 -32.54 28.07 14.09
N THR A 889 -32.95 28.04 15.36
CA THR A 889 -32.14 27.54 16.48
C THR A 889 -32.53 26.11 16.84
N TYR A 890 -33.83 25.81 16.90
CA TYR A 890 -34.34 24.56 17.44
C TYR A 890 -34.97 23.65 16.37
N GLY A 891 -35.40 24.17 15.22
CA GLY A 891 -36.20 23.42 14.25
C GLY A 891 -37.65 23.20 14.72
N HIS A 892 -38.31 22.16 14.23
CA HIS A 892 -39.70 21.82 14.61
C HIS A 892 -39.95 20.31 14.56
N THR A 893 -41.01 19.84 15.20
CA THR A 893 -41.35 18.41 15.25
C THR A 893 -42.87 18.18 15.34
N GLY A 894 -43.31 16.99 14.97
CA GLY A 894 -44.70 16.54 15.03
C GLY A 894 -44.84 15.04 14.83
N VAL A 895 -46.08 14.55 14.77
CA VAL A 895 -46.39 13.12 14.52
C VAL A 895 -47.24 13.00 13.26
N ILE A 896 -46.81 12.18 12.29
CA ILE A 896 -47.54 11.92 11.05
C ILE A 896 -48.79 11.10 11.37
N ARG A 897 -49.97 11.61 11.06
CA ARG A 897 -51.26 10.92 11.24
C ARG A 897 -51.82 10.29 9.97
N GLY A 898 -51.22 10.58 8.81
CA GLY A 898 -51.63 10.05 7.52
C GLY A 898 -50.82 10.64 6.37
N LEU A 899 -50.84 9.98 5.22
CA LEU A 899 -50.18 10.42 3.98
C LEU A 899 -51.24 10.79 2.93
N LYS A 900 -50.93 11.73 2.04
CA LYS A 900 -51.82 12.16 0.93
C LYS A 900 -51.00 12.57 -0.28
N ASP A 901 -51.57 12.54 -1.49
CA ASP A 901 -50.83 12.93 -2.70
C ASP A 901 -50.21 14.32 -2.57
N GLY A 902 -48.89 14.41 -2.77
CA GLY A 902 -48.13 15.65 -2.67
C GLY A 902 -47.92 16.19 -1.25
N GLY A 903 -48.24 15.43 -0.19
CA GLY A 903 -48.06 15.87 1.19
C GLY A 903 -48.38 14.82 2.25
N PHE A 904 -48.63 15.27 3.47
CA PHE A 904 -48.96 14.42 4.61
C PHE A 904 -49.71 15.21 5.68
N LEU A 905 -50.26 14.49 6.66
CA LEU A 905 -51.09 15.01 7.74
C LEU A 905 -50.35 14.83 9.06
N THR A 906 -50.41 15.81 9.96
CA THR A 906 -49.64 15.79 11.21
C THR A 906 -50.48 16.23 12.41
N TYR A 907 -50.06 15.77 13.61
CA TYR A 907 -50.34 16.41 14.89
C TYR A 907 -49.13 17.25 15.29
N GLU A 908 -49.35 18.53 15.58
CA GLU A 908 -48.30 19.47 15.96
C GLU A 908 -48.79 20.45 17.02
N GLN A 909 -47.85 21.13 17.68
CA GLN A 909 -48.09 22.18 18.66
C GLN A 909 -47.05 23.29 18.49
N ASN A 910 -47.39 24.53 18.86
CA ASN A 910 -46.50 25.70 18.87
C ASN A 910 -45.91 26.10 17.50
N ILE A 911 -46.75 26.17 16.46
CA ILE A 911 -46.36 26.74 15.15
C ILE A 911 -47.47 27.61 14.54
N GLY A 912 -48.72 27.12 14.51
CA GLY A 912 -49.86 27.82 13.92
C GLY A 912 -50.85 28.32 14.98
N LYS A 913 -51.71 27.42 15.47
CA LYS A 913 -52.74 27.69 16.49
C LYS A 913 -52.18 27.89 17.92
N GLY A 914 -50.88 28.13 18.06
CA GLY A 914 -50.23 28.34 19.35
C GLY A 914 -49.96 27.04 20.11
N GLN A 915 -49.99 27.13 21.44
CA GLN A 915 -49.51 26.10 22.38
C GLN A 915 -50.55 25.00 22.69
N ILE A 916 -51.38 24.65 21.71
CA ILE A 916 -52.34 23.56 21.77
C ILE A 916 -52.05 22.49 20.72
N VAL A 917 -52.41 21.24 20.99
CA VAL A 917 -52.32 20.15 20.02
C VAL A 917 -53.34 20.36 18.91
N GLU A 918 -52.90 20.40 17.66
CA GLU A 918 -53.79 20.61 16.51
C GLU A 918 -53.38 19.77 15.30
N LYS A 919 -54.34 19.55 14.40
CA LYS A 919 -54.14 18.84 13.13
C LYS A 919 -53.70 19.82 12.04
N TYR A 920 -52.62 19.48 11.34
CA TYR A 920 -52.14 20.22 10.19
C TYR A 920 -52.08 19.35 8.95
N GLU A 921 -52.12 20.01 7.79
CA GLU A 921 -51.80 19.42 6.51
C GLU A 921 -50.52 20.06 6.00
N ARG A 922 -49.52 19.23 5.66
CA ARG A 922 -48.21 19.68 5.21
C ARG A 922 -47.97 19.25 3.77
N PRO A 923 -47.54 20.16 2.87
CA PRO A 923 -47.09 19.76 1.55
C PRO A 923 -45.73 19.06 1.65
N TRP A 924 -45.41 18.23 0.66
CA TRP A 924 -44.07 17.70 0.50
C TRP A 924 -43.15 18.79 -0.05
N VAL A 925 -42.17 19.19 0.76
CA VAL A 925 -41.22 20.29 0.45
C VAL A 925 -39.81 19.79 0.12
N GLY A 926 -39.60 18.47 0.08
CA GLY A 926 -38.33 17.83 -0.23
C GLY A 926 -37.60 17.26 0.98
N SER A 927 -36.80 16.21 0.73
CA SER A 927 -36.05 15.48 1.78
C SER A 927 -35.05 16.36 2.52
N SER A 928 -34.51 17.39 1.84
CA SER A 928 -33.55 18.33 2.42
C SER A 928 -34.12 19.20 3.52
N GLU A 929 -35.45 19.26 3.69
CA GLU A 929 -36.12 20.08 4.72
C GLU A 929 -36.41 19.30 6.01
N ILE A 930 -36.24 17.98 5.98
CA ILE A 930 -36.53 17.08 7.11
C ILE A 930 -35.20 16.54 7.63
N SER A 931 -34.90 16.76 8.91
CA SER A 931 -33.72 16.17 9.55
C SER A 931 -33.86 14.65 9.66
N SER A 932 -35.00 14.20 10.19
CA SER A 932 -35.26 12.77 10.42
C SER A 932 -36.74 12.46 10.56
N ILE A 933 -37.09 11.20 10.38
CA ILE A 933 -38.30 10.59 10.94
C ILE A 933 -37.91 9.47 11.90
N VAL A 934 -38.71 9.28 12.95
CA VAL A 934 -38.59 8.21 13.92
C VAL A 934 -39.85 7.37 13.88
N ILE A 935 -39.69 6.09 13.56
CA ILE A 935 -40.78 5.16 13.23
C ILE A 935 -40.93 4.16 14.39
N PRO A 936 -42.09 4.11 15.06
CA PRO A 936 -42.35 3.10 16.05
C PRO A 936 -42.39 1.69 15.43
N PRO A 937 -42.18 0.65 16.24
CA PRO A 937 -42.46 -0.71 15.82
C PRO A 937 -43.94 -0.86 15.40
N LYS A 938 -44.17 -1.78 14.45
CA LYS A 938 -45.50 -2.09 13.90
C LYS A 938 -46.36 -2.79 14.92
#